data_AF-A0A2G4H6X2-F1
#
_entry.id   AF-A0A2G4H6X2-F1
#
_cell.length_a   1.000
_cell.length_b   1.000
_cell.length_c   1.000
_cell.angle_alpha   90.00
_cell.angle_beta   90.00
_cell.angle_gamma   90.00
#
_symmetry.space_group_name_H-M   'P 1'
#
loop_
_entity.id
_entity.type
_entity.pdbx_description
1 polymer ?
#
loop_
_entity_poly.entity_id
_entity_poly.type
_entity_poly.pdbx_seq_one_letter_code
_entity_poly.pdbx_strand_id
1 'polypeptide(L)'
;MVRNYFVRIKTGLVAVITIIVVMSMVSIIGNKGQALAFHTPAELTRLHDMMQSQPYDTNTFFATGGRCGGCHGHDPNQVSLITAGGTDVNFMDGWAGTMMANSAKDPFWRAKVSHEILANPSLQIAIEDNCTACHAPLGNATAHMFNQPNYSMASLATDTFGLDGVNCSACHQQKDTLQGSVFSGNLFYTQKIIYGPVVNPYSAPMQFFVEFTPEYSAHVSESEFCASCHTLITQPVDFASVPIGGSFVEQATFHEWKNSSYSTNGVSCQHCHLPRINDSIKLATDYPFVPARSPFGQHVLVGGNAFMLKLMSNNMTAIGATCEPYNFDTTIARTIRYLRDSTLAMQVIQTGRSNDTVYYDVDLRNKAGHKFPSGFPSRIAWIQFVLTNNIGDTIYKSGLLDAMGDIVGRDPGFEPHHDVCYTNNDVQIYEMVNADVNNNPTTVLERAVYSLKDNRLCPTGFSMAHPSYDTTKIVGIGNDSDFNFSGPTEGTGADVVHYHIFINGYGGPLNISTKVYYSSVPRQWLAEMFSFSSPDITAFQGMFNGADHTPMLIAAVDMQNTITSADQYAENLDFTIYPNPSLDGRLTLSGLEKTELINLRVYDLFGKEVVPVISAAQFSGTLNLPRRGVYLIVIETKTGRLVKRVLW
;
A
#
# COMPACT_ATOMS: atom_id res chain seq x y z
N MET A 1 -88.67 -33.11 47.36
CA MET A 1 -87.32 -33.53 46.94
C MET A 1 -87.26 -33.92 45.45
N VAL A 2 -88.01 -33.25 44.54
CA VAL A 2 -88.05 -33.57 43.09
C VAL A 2 -87.75 -32.32 42.22
N ARG A 3 -87.72 -31.12 42.80
CA ARG A 3 -87.54 -29.84 42.08
C ARG A 3 -86.07 -29.45 41.84
N ASN A 4 -85.13 -30.01 42.61
CA ASN A 4 -83.68 -29.76 42.45
C ASN A 4 -82.99 -30.70 41.45
N TYR A 5 -83.66 -31.77 41.01
CA TYR A 5 -83.09 -32.73 40.03
C TYR A 5 -83.26 -32.23 38.58
N PHE A 6 -84.39 -31.58 38.27
CA PHE A 6 -84.66 -31.03 36.93
C PHE A 6 -83.83 -29.78 36.59
N VAL A 7 -83.44 -28.98 37.59
CA VAL A 7 -82.56 -27.81 37.36
C VAL A 7 -81.13 -28.26 37.05
N ARG A 8 -80.61 -29.28 37.76
CA ARG A 8 -79.26 -29.82 37.52
C ARG A 8 -79.13 -30.54 36.17
N ILE A 9 -80.18 -31.22 35.69
CA ILE A 9 -80.19 -31.86 34.37
C ILE A 9 -80.25 -30.80 33.25
N LYS A 10 -81.01 -29.71 33.41
CA LYS A 10 -81.04 -28.62 32.42
C LYS A 10 -79.74 -27.83 32.34
N THR A 11 -79.06 -27.55 33.46
CA THR A 11 -77.74 -26.90 33.44
C THR A 11 -76.63 -27.84 32.92
N GLY A 12 -76.71 -29.14 33.19
CA GLY A 12 -75.78 -30.13 32.65
C GLY A 12 -75.94 -30.34 31.14
N LEU A 13 -77.17 -30.40 30.63
CA LEU A 13 -77.44 -30.57 29.21
C LEU A 13 -77.06 -29.33 28.40
N VAL A 14 -77.29 -28.13 28.93
CA VAL A 14 -76.85 -26.87 28.31
C VAL A 14 -75.32 -26.78 28.31
N ALA A 15 -74.65 -27.12 29.41
CA ALA A 15 -73.18 -27.13 29.44
C ALA A 15 -72.56 -28.15 28.46
N VAL A 16 -73.15 -29.33 28.31
CA VAL A 16 -72.67 -30.36 27.37
C VAL A 16 -72.94 -29.95 25.92
N ILE A 17 -74.10 -29.34 25.62
CA ILE A 17 -74.39 -28.81 24.28
C ILE A 17 -73.48 -27.62 23.95
N THR A 18 -73.19 -26.73 24.91
CA THR A 18 -72.24 -25.63 24.71
C THR A 18 -70.81 -26.15 24.50
N ILE A 19 -70.38 -27.19 25.22
CA ILE A 19 -69.07 -27.81 24.99
C ILE A 19 -69.00 -28.51 23.63
N ILE A 20 -70.07 -29.19 23.18
CA ILE A 20 -70.11 -29.84 21.86
C ILE A 20 -70.19 -28.81 20.73
N VAL A 21 -70.86 -27.67 20.93
CA VAL A 21 -70.90 -26.56 19.95
C VAL A 21 -69.55 -25.83 19.90
N VAL A 22 -68.90 -25.61 21.04
CA VAL A 22 -67.55 -25.03 21.09
C VAL A 22 -66.51 -26.00 20.50
N MET A 23 -66.58 -27.30 20.79
CA MET A 23 -65.69 -28.30 20.18
C MET A 23 -65.96 -28.53 18.69
N SER A 24 -67.20 -28.42 18.23
CA SER A 24 -67.51 -28.51 16.79
C SER A 24 -67.12 -27.23 16.02
N MET A 25 -67.19 -26.05 16.65
CA MET A 25 -66.61 -24.82 16.08
C MET A 25 -65.06 -24.86 16.05
N VAL A 26 -64.41 -25.47 17.04
CA VAL A 26 -62.94 -25.70 17.02
C VAL A 26 -62.53 -26.72 15.95
N SER A 27 -63.42 -27.67 15.61
CA SER A 27 -63.15 -28.68 14.57
C SER A 27 -63.42 -28.18 13.14
N ILE A 28 -64.19 -27.10 12.96
CA ILE A 28 -64.45 -26.46 11.65
C ILE A 28 -63.39 -25.41 11.28
N ILE A 29 -62.58 -24.95 12.26
CA ILE A 29 -61.41 -24.10 12.00
C ILE A 29 -60.14 -24.95 11.70
N GLY A 30 -60.26 -26.28 11.82
CA GLY A 30 -59.22 -27.24 11.43
C GLY A 30 -59.20 -27.55 9.94
N ASN A 31 -59.36 -26.55 9.06
CA ASN A 31 -58.82 -26.72 7.72
C ASN A 31 -57.30 -26.62 7.90
N LYS A 32 -56.58 -27.72 7.63
CA LYS A 32 -55.12 -27.69 7.52
C LYS A 32 -54.76 -26.80 6.33
N GLY A 33 -54.85 -25.48 6.52
CA GLY A 33 -53.95 -24.58 5.85
C GLY A 33 -52.58 -25.09 6.24
N GLN A 34 -51.84 -25.63 5.28
CA GLN A 34 -50.39 -25.75 5.43
C GLN A 34 -49.96 -24.44 6.08
N ALA A 35 -49.23 -24.51 7.20
CA ALA A 35 -48.58 -23.33 7.72
C ALA A 35 -47.88 -22.71 6.52
N LEU A 36 -48.38 -21.56 6.05
CA LEU A 36 -47.71 -20.83 5.00
C LEU A 36 -46.36 -20.59 5.61
N ALA A 37 -45.33 -21.21 5.04
CA ALA A 37 -43.98 -20.96 5.48
C ALA A 37 -43.83 -19.44 5.40
N PHE A 38 -43.60 -18.80 6.56
CA PHE A 38 -43.49 -17.34 6.66
C PHE A 38 -42.42 -16.78 5.71
N HIS A 39 -41.55 -17.70 5.26
CA HIS A 39 -40.57 -17.51 4.23
C HIS A 39 -40.73 -18.62 3.20
N THR A 40 -40.81 -18.26 1.93
CA THR A 40 -40.65 -19.19 0.80
C THR A 40 -39.34 -19.97 0.94
N PRO A 41 -39.21 -21.16 0.33
CA PRO A 41 -37.92 -21.85 0.27
C PRO A 41 -36.79 -20.94 -0.24
N ALA A 42 -37.07 -20.03 -1.18
CA ALA A 42 -36.10 -19.04 -1.66
C ALA A 42 -35.73 -17.98 -0.60
N GLU A 43 -36.67 -17.55 0.24
CA GLU A 43 -36.39 -16.63 1.36
C GLU A 43 -35.70 -17.34 2.52
N LEU A 44 -36.01 -18.61 2.79
CA LEU A 44 -35.27 -19.44 3.76
C LEU A 44 -33.87 -19.77 3.28
N THR A 45 -33.71 -20.01 1.98
CA THR A 45 -32.40 -20.17 1.33
C THR A 45 -31.65 -18.85 1.40
N ARG A 46 -32.26 -17.71 1.04
CA ARG A 46 -31.61 -16.39 1.16
C ARG A 46 -31.26 -16.03 2.62
N LEU A 47 -32.13 -16.32 3.58
CA LEU A 47 -31.85 -16.14 5.02
C LEU A 47 -30.75 -17.10 5.49
N HIS A 48 -30.76 -18.35 5.04
CA HIS A 48 -29.67 -19.29 5.29
C HIS A 48 -28.37 -18.81 4.66
N ASP A 49 -28.37 -18.36 3.41
CA ASP A 49 -27.20 -17.88 2.68
C ASP A 49 -26.65 -16.61 3.34
N MET A 50 -27.53 -15.69 3.77
CA MET A 50 -27.18 -14.51 4.58
C MET A 50 -26.62 -14.87 5.96
N MET A 51 -27.07 -15.98 6.56
CA MET A 51 -26.58 -16.47 7.86
C MET A 51 -25.36 -17.40 7.73
N GLN A 52 -25.09 -17.97 6.55
CA GLN A 52 -24.05 -18.98 6.30
C GLN A 52 -22.86 -18.45 5.49
N SER A 53 -22.91 -17.25 4.93
CA SER A 53 -21.77 -16.67 4.22
C SER A 53 -20.63 -16.22 5.15
N GLN A 54 -20.75 -16.33 6.48
CA GLN A 54 -19.62 -16.06 7.39
C GLN A 54 -19.59 -17.05 8.55
N PRO A 55 -18.40 -17.35 9.10
CA PRO A 55 -18.29 -18.14 10.32
C PRO A 55 -19.17 -17.54 11.42
N TYR A 56 -20.03 -18.36 12.04
CA TYR A 56 -20.94 -17.95 13.11
C TYR A 56 -20.63 -18.74 14.37
N ASP A 57 -19.76 -18.19 15.23
CA ASP A 57 -19.25 -18.88 16.40
C ASP A 57 -18.95 -17.91 17.55
N THR A 58 -18.92 -18.42 18.79
CA THR A 58 -18.45 -17.69 19.97
C THR A 58 -17.74 -18.64 20.93
N ASN A 59 -16.66 -18.15 21.52
CA ASN A 59 -15.97 -18.84 22.59
C ASN A 59 -16.06 -18.02 23.89
N THR A 60 -15.31 -18.41 24.91
CA THR A 60 -15.29 -17.73 26.21
C THR A 60 -14.93 -16.24 26.10
N PHE A 61 -14.13 -15.84 25.11
CA PHE A 61 -13.52 -14.51 25.01
C PHE A 61 -14.04 -13.68 23.83
N PHE A 62 -14.31 -14.33 22.70
CA PHE A 62 -14.48 -13.70 21.39
C PHE A 62 -15.70 -14.23 20.64
N ALA A 63 -16.05 -13.50 19.58
CA ALA A 63 -17.00 -13.92 18.56
C ALA A 63 -16.44 -13.70 17.16
N THR A 64 -16.90 -14.52 16.21
CA THR A 64 -16.63 -14.34 14.79
C THR A 64 -17.43 -13.15 14.22
N GLY A 65 -17.03 -12.61 13.08
CA GLY A 65 -17.70 -11.52 12.38
C GLY A 65 -19.16 -11.84 12.06
N GLY A 66 -19.49 -13.11 11.76
CA GLY A 66 -20.87 -13.55 11.53
C GLY A 66 -21.81 -13.28 12.72
N ARG A 67 -21.33 -13.33 13.96
CA ARG A 67 -22.15 -12.98 15.14
C ARG A 67 -22.52 -11.49 15.16
N CYS A 68 -21.62 -10.63 14.70
CA CYS A 68 -21.85 -9.19 14.58
C CYS A 68 -22.78 -8.87 13.40
N GLY A 69 -22.62 -9.61 12.31
CA GLY A 69 -23.31 -9.37 11.04
C GLY A 69 -24.83 -9.43 11.11
N GLY A 70 -25.42 -10.15 12.08
CA GLY A 70 -26.87 -10.18 12.26
C GLY A 70 -27.49 -8.79 12.55
N CYS A 71 -26.76 -7.87 13.17
CA CYS A 71 -27.21 -6.50 13.41
C CYS A 71 -26.42 -5.46 12.60
N HIS A 72 -25.21 -5.80 12.17
CA HIS A 72 -24.26 -4.90 11.52
C HIS A 72 -24.07 -5.17 10.01
N GLY A 73 -24.84 -6.11 9.45
CA GLY A 73 -24.90 -6.44 8.03
C GLY A 73 -26.11 -5.81 7.32
N HIS A 74 -26.36 -6.28 6.08
CA HIS A 74 -27.44 -5.77 5.21
C HIS A 74 -28.81 -5.72 5.93
N ASP A 75 -29.49 -4.57 5.83
CA ASP A 75 -30.85 -4.39 6.36
C ASP A 75 -31.90 -4.62 5.25
N PRO A 76 -32.70 -5.71 5.31
CA PRO A 76 -33.76 -5.97 4.34
C PRO A 76 -34.84 -4.88 4.28
N ASN A 77 -35.03 -4.14 5.38
CA ASN A 77 -36.01 -3.06 5.47
C ASN A 77 -35.46 -1.72 4.97
N GLN A 78 -34.17 -1.64 4.65
CA GLN A 78 -33.49 -0.44 4.14
C GLN A 78 -33.63 0.78 5.08
N VAL A 79 -33.55 0.56 6.40
CA VAL A 79 -33.68 1.61 7.43
C VAL A 79 -32.36 1.89 8.15
N SER A 80 -31.58 0.86 8.40
CA SER A 80 -30.31 0.89 9.14
C SER A 80 -29.15 0.62 8.21
N LEU A 81 -28.00 1.24 8.48
CA LEU A 81 -26.81 1.14 7.64
C LEU A 81 -27.04 1.60 6.20
N ILE A 82 -28.05 2.45 5.98
CA ILE A 82 -28.37 3.07 4.70
C ILE A 82 -28.12 4.58 4.79
N THR A 83 -27.48 5.17 3.78
CA THR A 83 -27.29 6.63 3.67
C THR A 83 -28.59 7.35 3.33
N ALA A 84 -28.62 8.68 3.44
CA ALA A 84 -29.80 9.45 3.01
C ALA A 84 -30.15 9.24 1.52
N GLY A 85 -29.16 8.88 0.70
CA GLY A 85 -29.31 8.55 -0.72
C GLY A 85 -29.71 7.10 -1.02
N GLY A 86 -29.98 6.28 0.00
CA GLY A 86 -30.37 4.87 -0.19
C GLY A 86 -29.21 3.92 -0.47
N THR A 87 -27.96 4.33 -0.21
CA THR A 87 -26.79 3.46 -0.39
C THR A 87 -26.55 2.63 0.86
N ASP A 88 -26.38 1.32 0.70
CA ASP A 88 -25.98 0.42 1.78
C ASP A 88 -24.50 0.61 2.14
N VAL A 89 -24.26 0.86 3.43
CA VAL A 89 -22.93 1.10 4.03
C VAL A 89 -22.69 0.16 5.23
N ASN A 90 -23.33 -1.01 5.25
CA ASN A 90 -23.17 -1.99 6.31
C ASN A 90 -21.71 -2.42 6.52
N PHE A 91 -21.38 -2.76 7.77
CA PHE A 91 -20.02 -3.04 8.18
C PHE A 91 -19.49 -4.34 7.57
N MET A 92 -20.35 -5.35 7.44
CA MET A 92 -19.99 -6.66 6.91
C MET A 92 -19.54 -6.56 5.46
N ASP A 93 -20.29 -5.85 4.61
CA ASP A 93 -19.93 -5.68 3.20
C ASP A 93 -18.68 -4.81 3.01
N GLY A 94 -18.44 -3.87 3.93
CA GLY A 94 -17.20 -3.11 3.98
C GLY A 94 -15.98 -4.00 4.25
N TRP A 95 -16.12 -4.95 5.18
CA TRP A 95 -15.02 -5.76 5.72
C TRP A 95 -14.77 -7.08 4.98
N ALA A 96 -15.83 -7.81 4.60
CA ALA A 96 -15.74 -9.23 4.24
C ALA A 96 -14.84 -9.53 3.02
N GLY A 97 -14.76 -8.60 2.06
CA GLY A 97 -13.90 -8.72 0.88
C GLY A 97 -12.46 -8.22 1.08
N THR A 98 -12.12 -7.72 2.26
CA THR A 98 -10.81 -7.10 2.53
C THR A 98 -9.72 -8.15 2.76
N MET A 99 -8.45 -7.72 2.65
CA MET A 99 -7.31 -8.55 3.06
C MET A 99 -7.37 -8.88 4.56
N MET A 100 -7.98 -8.04 5.40
CA MET A 100 -8.11 -8.29 6.84
C MET A 100 -9.03 -9.48 7.13
N ALA A 101 -10.21 -9.51 6.51
CA ALA A 101 -11.16 -10.63 6.61
C ALA A 101 -10.59 -11.95 6.05
N ASN A 102 -9.68 -11.86 5.08
CA ASN A 102 -9.10 -13.02 4.39
C ASN A 102 -7.63 -13.27 4.78
N SER A 103 -7.13 -12.65 5.85
CA SER A 103 -5.70 -12.66 6.22
C SER A 103 -5.15 -14.05 6.54
N ALA A 104 -5.95 -14.93 7.14
CA ALA A 104 -5.62 -16.34 7.38
C ALA A 104 -5.82 -17.27 6.17
N LYS A 105 -6.56 -16.77 5.15
CA LYS A 105 -6.92 -17.48 3.92
C LYS A 105 -6.06 -17.06 2.73
N ASP A 106 -5.27 -16.00 2.87
CA ASP A 106 -4.38 -15.48 1.84
C ASP A 106 -3.38 -16.57 1.40
N PRO A 107 -3.48 -17.08 0.15
CA PRO A 107 -2.63 -18.17 -0.31
C PRO A 107 -1.16 -17.74 -0.42
N PHE A 108 -0.87 -16.46 -0.64
CA PHE A 108 0.51 -15.96 -0.65
C PHE A 108 1.11 -16.02 0.75
N TRP A 109 0.38 -15.57 1.76
CA TRP A 109 0.80 -15.65 3.16
C TRP A 109 1.04 -17.10 3.60
N ARG A 110 0.09 -18.01 3.30
CA ARG A 110 0.24 -19.44 3.65
C ARG A 110 1.46 -20.09 3.00
N ALA A 111 1.66 -19.82 1.71
CA ALA A 111 2.84 -20.29 0.99
C ALA A 111 4.13 -19.72 1.62
N LYS A 112 4.10 -18.45 2.03
CA LYS A 112 5.25 -17.80 2.65
C LYS A 112 5.57 -18.36 4.03
N VAL A 113 4.57 -18.60 4.89
CA VAL A 113 4.76 -19.29 6.18
C VAL A 113 5.37 -20.68 5.94
N SER A 114 4.84 -21.43 4.99
CA SER A 114 5.40 -22.74 4.63
C SER A 114 6.84 -22.65 4.14
N HIS A 115 7.20 -21.61 3.38
CA HIS A 115 8.58 -21.40 2.91
C HIS A 115 9.53 -21.08 4.06
N GLU A 116 9.15 -20.21 5.00
CA GLU A 116 9.96 -19.91 6.18
C GLU A 116 10.20 -21.17 7.03
N ILE A 117 9.19 -22.02 7.20
CA ILE A 117 9.31 -23.31 7.91
C ILE A 117 10.28 -24.24 7.18
N LEU A 118 10.18 -24.36 5.86
CA LEU A 118 11.08 -25.22 5.09
C LEU A 118 12.52 -24.70 5.09
N ALA A 119 12.70 -23.38 5.11
CA ALA A 119 14.01 -22.74 5.20
C ALA A 119 14.62 -22.83 6.60
N ASN A 120 13.80 -22.88 7.65
CA ASN A 120 14.22 -22.94 9.05
C ASN A 120 13.37 -23.95 9.88
N PRO A 121 13.51 -25.27 9.64
CA PRO A 121 12.60 -26.28 10.22
C PRO A 121 12.60 -26.32 11.76
N SER A 122 13.73 -26.02 12.40
CA SER A 122 13.85 -25.98 13.86
C SER A 122 13.08 -24.83 14.51
N LEU A 123 12.64 -23.84 13.73
CA LEU A 123 11.88 -22.67 14.19
C LEU A 123 10.39 -22.76 13.86
N GLN A 124 9.89 -23.90 13.36
CA GLN A 124 8.50 -24.04 12.92
C GLN A 124 7.49 -23.48 13.95
N ILE A 125 7.62 -23.87 15.21
CA ILE A 125 6.70 -23.44 16.28
C ILE A 125 6.71 -21.91 16.44
N ALA A 126 7.90 -21.29 16.44
CA ALA A 126 8.05 -19.85 16.61
C ALA A 126 7.54 -19.06 15.39
N ILE A 127 7.82 -19.55 14.18
CA ILE A 127 7.36 -18.94 12.93
C ILE A 127 5.83 -18.96 12.87
N GLU A 128 5.21 -20.12 13.08
CA GLU A 128 3.75 -20.24 13.01
C GLU A 128 3.05 -19.34 14.04
N ASP A 129 3.55 -19.32 15.28
CA ASP A 129 2.99 -18.49 16.35
C ASP A 129 3.11 -16.99 16.05
N ASN A 130 4.29 -16.55 15.57
CA ASN A 130 4.53 -15.15 15.21
C ASN A 130 3.68 -14.70 14.01
N CYS A 131 3.61 -15.51 12.95
CA CYS A 131 2.82 -15.17 11.77
C CYS A 131 1.31 -15.10 12.07
N THR A 132 0.81 -16.01 12.90
CA THR A 132 -0.61 -16.07 13.25
C THR A 132 -1.03 -14.97 14.22
N ALA A 133 -0.11 -14.38 14.99
CA ALA A 133 -0.40 -13.24 15.88
C ALA A 133 -0.99 -12.03 15.13
N CYS A 134 -0.63 -11.83 13.85
CA CYS A 134 -1.17 -10.77 13.00
C CYS A 134 -2.26 -11.26 12.02
N HIS A 135 -2.13 -12.47 11.48
CA HIS A 135 -3.01 -12.99 10.40
C HIS A 135 -4.20 -13.82 10.89
N ALA A 136 -4.13 -14.35 12.10
CA ALA A 136 -5.19 -15.14 12.74
C ALA A 136 -5.29 -14.78 14.24
N PRO A 137 -5.39 -13.48 14.57
CA PRO A 137 -5.06 -12.97 15.91
C PRO A 137 -5.96 -13.54 17.01
N LEU A 138 -7.24 -13.85 16.71
CA LEU A 138 -8.15 -14.41 17.71
C LEU A 138 -7.88 -15.87 18.03
N GLY A 139 -7.50 -16.68 17.04
CA GLY A 139 -7.09 -18.06 17.26
C GLY A 139 -5.81 -18.10 18.11
N ASN A 140 -4.82 -17.28 17.73
CA ASN A 140 -3.57 -17.10 18.47
C ASN A 140 -3.83 -16.65 19.92
N ALA A 141 -4.58 -15.56 20.12
CA ALA A 141 -4.89 -15.05 21.44
C ALA A 141 -5.68 -16.05 22.29
N THR A 142 -6.63 -16.78 21.70
CA THR A 142 -7.40 -17.81 22.40
C THR A 142 -6.49 -18.93 22.91
N ALA A 143 -5.56 -19.42 22.08
CA ALA A 143 -4.61 -20.46 22.47
C ALA A 143 -3.75 -20.01 23.66
N HIS A 144 -3.19 -18.80 23.60
CA HIS A 144 -2.37 -18.23 24.69
C HIS A 144 -3.19 -17.95 25.96
N MET A 145 -4.44 -17.50 25.85
CA MET A 145 -5.35 -17.35 27.00
C MET A 145 -5.69 -18.68 27.67
N PHE A 146 -5.64 -19.79 26.94
CA PHE A 146 -5.73 -21.15 27.49
C PHE A 146 -4.38 -21.75 27.90
N ASN A 147 -3.34 -20.92 28.01
CA ASN A 147 -1.96 -21.31 28.36
C ASN A 147 -1.35 -22.36 27.41
N GLN A 148 -1.77 -22.40 26.15
CA GLN A 148 -1.04 -23.14 25.12
C GLN A 148 0.27 -22.39 24.81
N PRO A 149 1.38 -23.10 24.56
CA PRO A 149 2.67 -22.46 24.32
C PRO A 149 2.77 -21.78 22.95
N ASN A 150 1.90 -22.14 22.00
CA ASN A 150 1.90 -21.63 20.64
C ASN A 150 0.55 -21.87 19.96
N TYR A 151 0.35 -21.21 18.82
CA TYR A 151 -0.75 -21.45 17.90
C TYR A 151 -0.24 -21.83 16.51
N SER A 152 -0.50 -23.08 16.12
CA SER A 152 0.08 -23.69 14.91
C SER A 152 -0.77 -23.50 13.66
N MET A 153 -0.19 -23.69 12.48
CA MET A 153 -0.94 -23.74 11.22
C MET A 153 -1.92 -24.92 11.16
N ALA A 154 -1.60 -26.02 11.87
CA ALA A 154 -2.51 -27.16 12.02
C ALA A 154 -3.72 -26.81 12.89
N SER A 155 -3.52 -26.05 13.97
CA SER A 155 -4.60 -25.52 14.81
C SER A 155 -5.49 -24.60 13.98
N LEU A 156 -4.88 -23.67 13.23
CA LEU A 156 -5.58 -22.75 12.32
C LEU A 156 -6.48 -23.46 11.32
N ALA A 157 -6.05 -24.58 10.75
CA ALA A 157 -6.83 -25.30 9.75
C ALA A 157 -8.21 -25.79 10.25
N THR A 158 -8.40 -25.88 11.57
CA THR A 158 -9.65 -26.34 12.20
C THR A 158 -10.31 -25.31 13.11
N ASP A 159 -9.69 -24.14 13.30
CA ASP A 159 -10.19 -23.11 14.20
C ASP A 159 -10.98 -22.04 13.44
N THR A 160 -12.27 -21.95 13.78
CA THR A 160 -13.20 -20.97 13.21
C THR A 160 -12.76 -19.53 13.51
N PHE A 161 -12.19 -19.25 14.69
CA PHE A 161 -11.75 -17.90 15.07
C PHE A 161 -10.48 -17.48 14.32
N GLY A 162 -9.53 -18.40 14.17
CA GLY A 162 -8.35 -18.17 13.35
C GLY A 162 -8.69 -17.96 11.87
N LEU A 163 -9.57 -18.79 11.29
CA LEU A 163 -9.96 -18.68 9.88
C LEU A 163 -10.81 -17.45 9.55
N ASP A 164 -11.42 -16.82 10.56
CA ASP A 164 -12.16 -15.56 10.41
C ASP A 164 -11.24 -14.32 10.32
N GLY A 165 -9.92 -14.54 10.37
CA GLY A 165 -8.90 -13.51 10.13
C GLY A 165 -8.93 -12.37 11.15
N VAL A 166 -8.62 -11.16 10.68
CA VAL A 166 -8.72 -9.93 11.47
C VAL A 166 -10.16 -9.42 11.41
N ASN A 167 -11.00 -9.93 12.30
CA ASN A 167 -12.43 -9.64 12.35
C ASN A 167 -12.80 -8.49 13.33
N CYS A 168 -14.10 -8.29 13.55
CA CYS A 168 -14.65 -7.27 14.45
C CYS A 168 -14.07 -7.36 15.87
N SER A 169 -14.06 -8.56 16.47
CA SER A 169 -13.56 -8.77 17.84
C SER A 169 -12.05 -8.59 17.92
N ALA A 170 -11.31 -8.95 16.85
CA ALA A 170 -9.87 -8.76 16.76
C ALA A 170 -9.47 -7.29 16.93
N CYS A 171 -10.25 -6.36 16.38
CA CYS A 171 -10.04 -4.93 16.52
C CYS A 171 -10.75 -4.36 17.75
N HIS A 172 -12.07 -4.53 17.86
CA HIS A 172 -12.87 -3.81 18.84
C HIS A 172 -12.71 -4.31 20.28
N GLN A 173 -12.05 -5.45 20.51
CA GLN A 173 -11.65 -5.87 21.86
C GLN A 173 -10.20 -5.50 22.22
N GLN A 174 -9.46 -4.79 21.35
CA GLN A 174 -8.13 -4.29 21.72
C GLN A 174 -8.24 -3.25 22.82
N LYS A 175 -7.45 -3.44 23.88
CA LYS A 175 -7.23 -2.46 24.94
C LYS A 175 -6.37 -1.31 24.42
N ASP A 176 -6.47 -0.18 25.10
CA ASP A 176 -5.57 0.98 24.95
C ASP A 176 -4.17 0.73 25.55
N THR A 177 -4.00 -0.40 26.23
CA THR A 177 -2.77 -0.75 26.96
C THR A 177 -1.59 -0.88 26.02
N LEU A 178 -0.56 -0.05 26.24
CA LEU A 178 0.73 -0.04 25.52
C LEU A 178 0.61 0.20 24.00
N GLN A 179 -0.54 0.71 23.54
CA GLN A 179 -0.81 1.00 22.15
C GLN A 179 0.24 1.97 21.57
N GLY A 180 0.72 1.71 20.36
CA GLY A 180 1.81 2.49 19.74
C GLY A 180 3.20 2.30 20.35
N SER A 181 3.33 1.42 21.35
CA SER A 181 4.60 1.09 22.04
C SER A 181 4.94 -0.40 22.01
N VAL A 182 3.98 -1.25 21.63
CA VAL A 182 4.19 -2.68 21.35
C VAL A 182 3.93 -2.96 19.87
N PHE A 183 4.67 -3.94 19.33
CA PHE A 183 4.75 -4.25 17.92
C PHE A 183 4.80 -5.78 17.72
N SER A 184 4.92 -6.24 16.48
CA SER A 184 5.09 -7.68 16.14
C SER A 184 3.96 -8.57 16.67
N GLY A 185 2.71 -8.15 16.48
CA GLY A 185 1.53 -8.94 16.83
C GLY A 185 1.24 -9.02 18.34
N ASN A 186 1.94 -8.26 19.17
CA ASN A 186 1.64 -8.15 20.60
C ASN A 186 0.34 -7.37 20.81
N LEU A 187 -0.77 -8.11 20.92
CA LEU A 187 -2.13 -7.62 21.03
C LEU A 187 -2.71 -7.89 22.42
N PHE A 188 -3.48 -6.95 22.96
CA PHE A 188 -4.03 -7.04 24.32
C PHE A 188 -5.54 -6.94 24.28
N TYR A 189 -6.22 -8.00 24.71
CA TYR A 189 -7.66 -8.07 24.61
C TYR A 189 -8.38 -7.81 25.94
N THR A 190 -9.51 -7.12 25.85
CA THR A 190 -10.53 -7.11 26.89
C THR A 190 -11.45 -8.32 26.76
N GLN A 191 -12.13 -8.67 27.85
CA GLN A 191 -13.13 -9.73 27.86
C GLN A 191 -14.52 -9.11 27.78
N LYS A 192 -15.30 -9.51 26.77
CA LYS A 192 -16.72 -9.15 26.60
C LYS A 192 -17.02 -7.63 26.51
N ILE A 193 -16.03 -6.76 26.37
CA ILE A 193 -16.19 -5.32 26.08
C ILE A 193 -15.84 -5.06 24.61
N ILE A 194 -16.66 -4.29 23.91
CA ILE A 194 -16.46 -3.89 22.51
C ILE A 194 -16.31 -2.37 22.46
N TYR A 195 -15.11 -1.88 22.16
CA TYR A 195 -14.83 -0.45 22.07
C TYR A 195 -15.26 0.14 20.74
N GLY A 196 -15.78 1.36 20.76
CA GLY A 196 -16.11 2.10 19.55
C GLY A 196 -16.04 3.62 19.76
N PRO A 197 -16.07 4.42 18.68
CA PRO A 197 -15.98 5.87 18.77
C PRO A 197 -17.31 6.54 19.19
N VAL A 198 -18.37 5.75 19.43
CA VAL A 198 -19.72 6.25 19.73
C VAL A 198 -19.84 6.53 21.22
N VAL A 199 -20.00 7.81 21.57
CA VAL A 199 -20.29 8.24 22.95
C VAL A 199 -21.68 7.77 23.39
N ASN A 200 -21.78 7.23 24.59
CA ASN A 200 -23.00 6.64 25.18
C ASN A 200 -23.66 5.64 24.20
N PRO A 201 -23.00 4.50 23.90
CA PRO A 201 -23.55 3.50 23.01
C PRO A 201 -24.80 2.86 23.63
N TYR A 202 -25.76 2.46 22.79
CA TYR A 202 -26.96 1.78 23.25
C TYR A 202 -26.64 0.30 23.48
N SER A 203 -26.53 -0.13 24.74
CA SER A 203 -25.92 -1.42 25.09
C SER A 203 -26.84 -2.64 24.96
N ALA A 204 -28.14 -2.46 25.17
CA ALA A 204 -29.06 -3.58 25.39
C ALA A 204 -29.02 -4.66 24.29
N PRO A 205 -29.10 -4.35 22.98
CA PRO A 205 -29.11 -5.38 21.95
C PRO A 205 -27.83 -6.23 21.97
N MET A 206 -26.67 -5.59 22.12
CA MET A 206 -25.40 -6.32 22.17
C MET A 206 -25.30 -7.20 23.42
N GLN A 207 -25.72 -6.70 24.58
CA GLN A 207 -25.70 -7.46 25.82
C GLN A 207 -26.65 -8.66 25.78
N PHE A 208 -27.85 -8.51 25.19
CA PHE A 208 -28.85 -9.57 25.12
C PHE A 208 -28.59 -10.62 24.05
N PHE A 209 -28.07 -10.24 22.88
CA PHE A 209 -27.98 -11.16 21.72
C PHE A 209 -26.59 -11.74 21.49
N VAL A 210 -25.53 -11.01 21.85
CA VAL A 210 -24.14 -11.44 21.63
C VAL A 210 -23.28 -11.39 22.89
N GLU A 211 -23.87 -11.05 24.04
CA GLU A 211 -23.21 -11.02 25.37
C GLU A 211 -22.02 -10.05 25.48
N PHE A 212 -21.94 -9.06 24.59
CA PHE A 212 -20.91 -8.03 24.62
C PHE A 212 -21.47 -6.71 25.14
N THR A 213 -20.64 -5.97 25.89
CA THR A 213 -20.95 -4.62 26.34
C THR A 213 -20.21 -3.61 25.45
N PRO A 214 -20.92 -2.77 24.67
CA PRO A 214 -20.29 -1.71 23.91
C PRO A 214 -19.86 -0.57 24.83
N GLU A 215 -18.65 -0.06 24.65
CA GLU A 215 -18.12 1.08 25.38
C GLU A 215 -17.51 2.11 24.43
N TYR A 216 -17.65 3.39 24.81
CA TYR A 216 -16.92 4.44 24.12
C TYR A 216 -15.43 4.33 24.46
N SER A 217 -14.59 4.44 23.45
CA SER A 217 -13.19 4.79 23.67
C SER A 217 -12.61 5.58 22.51
N ALA A 218 -11.72 6.53 22.81
CA ALA A 218 -11.08 7.38 21.81
C ALA A 218 -10.01 6.62 21.00
N HIS A 219 -9.33 5.65 21.63
CA HIS A 219 -8.17 4.97 21.08
C HIS A 219 -8.42 4.21 19.78
N VAL A 220 -9.67 3.77 19.54
CA VAL A 220 -10.06 3.11 18.28
C VAL A 220 -9.98 4.03 17.06
N SER A 221 -9.88 5.36 17.27
CA SER A 221 -9.72 6.36 16.22
C SER A 221 -8.27 6.86 16.04
N GLU A 222 -7.33 6.34 16.84
CA GLU A 222 -5.92 6.75 16.86
C GLU A 222 -5.04 5.78 16.06
N SER A 223 -4.00 6.28 15.38
CA SER A 223 -3.14 5.46 14.52
C SER A 223 -2.39 4.37 15.27
N GLU A 224 -2.10 4.61 16.55
CA GLU A 224 -1.49 3.68 17.48
C GLU A 224 -2.25 2.34 17.50
N PHE A 225 -3.54 2.35 17.17
CA PHE A 225 -4.43 1.17 17.13
C PHE A 225 -3.98 0.15 16.10
N CYS A 226 -3.31 0.61 15.05
CA CYS A 226 -2.78 -0.21 13.98
C CYS A 226 -1.35 -0.69 14.25
N ALA A 227 -0.67 -0.13 15.26
CA ALA A 227 0.78 -0.24 15.43
C ALA A 227 1.24 -1.69 15.69
N SER A 228 0.52 -2.45 16.52
CA SER A 228 0.89 -3.82 16.89
C SER A 228 1.06 -4.74 15.68
N CYS A 229 0.22 -4.57 14.64
CA CYS A 229 0.29 -5.38 13.42
C CYS A 229 1.07 -4.70 12.29
N HIS A 230 1.08 -3.36 12.25
CA HIS A 230 1.72 -2.57 11.18
C HIS A 230 3.12 -2.05 11.54
N THR A 231 3.79 -2.74 12.46
CA THR A 231 5.25 -2.71 12.67
C THR A 231 5.66 -4.11 13.10
N LEU A 232 6.56 -4.72 12.34
CA LEU A 232 7.07 -6.07 12.58
C LEU A 232 8.60 -6.01 12.64
N ILE A 233 9.09 -6.39 13.82
CA ILE A 233 10.50 -6.50 14.13
C ILE A 233 10.76 -7.97 14.45
N THR A 234 11.67 -8.58 13.70
CA THR A 234 12.04 -10.00 13.80
C THR A 234 13.44 -10.16 14.41
N GLN A 235 13.79 -11.39 14.77
CA GLN A 235 15.09 -11.74 15.36
C GLN A 235 15.84 -12.63 14.35
N PRO A 236 16.84 -12.09 13.64
CA PRO A 236 17.44 -12.81 12.53
C PRO A 236 18.16 -14.10 12.97
N VAL A 237 18.17 -15.08 12.09
CA VAL A 237 18.89 -16.35 12.26
C VAL A 237 19.88 -16.62 11.13
N ASP A 238 20.89 -17.43 11.41
CA ASP A 238 21.82 -17.91 10.39
C ASP A 238 21.22 -19.09 9.58
N PHE A 239 22.02 -19.65 8.66
CA PHE A 239 21.61 -20.79 7.83
C PHE A 239 21.45 -22.12 8.61
N ALA A 240 21.92 -22.18 9.86
CA ALA A 240 21.67 -23.28 10.79
C ALA A 240 20.44 -23.01 11.68
N SER A 241 19.68 -21.93 11.38
CA SER A 241 18.52 -21.47 12.15
C SER A 241 18.86 -21.11 13.60
N VAL A 242 20.10 -20.68 13.84
CA VAL A 242 20.56 -20.21 15.14
C VAL A 242 20.42 -18.68 15.20
N PRO A 243 19.77 -18.12 16.24
CA PRO A 243 19.71 -16.68 16.43
C PRO A 243 21.11 -16.06 16.50
N ILE A 244 21.32 -15.01 15.69
CA ILE A 244 22.61 -14.30 15.64
C ILE A 244 22.64 -13.07 16.57
N GLY A 245 21.50 -12.78 17.21
CA GLY A 245 21.29 -11.58 18.02
C GLY A 245 20.95 -10.34 17.19
N GLY A 246 20.49 -9.29 17.86
CA GLY A 246 20.00 -8.07 17.20
C GLY A 246 18.58 -8.22 16.67
N SER A 247 18.10 -7.21 15.93
CA SER A 247 16.74 -7.17 15.42
C SER A 247 16.72 -6.66 13.99
N PHE A 248 15.80 -7.17 13.19
CA PHE A 248 15.55 -6.69 11.85
C PHE A 248 14.14 -6.12 11.73
N VAL A 249 14.00 -5.02 10.98
CA VAL A 249 12.71 -4.36 10.77
C VAL A 249 12.17 -4.84 9.43
N GLU A 250 11.26 -5.81 9.46
CA GLU A 250 10.64 -6.36 8.24
C GLU A 250 9.68 -5.36 7.60
N GLN A 251 8.89 -4.68 8.44
CA GLN A 251 7.97 -3.63 8.02
C GLN A 251 7.74 -2.64 9.18
N ALA A 252 7.58 -1.37 8.85
CA ALA A 252 7.47 -0.30 9.83
C ALA A 252 6.45 0.78 9.44
N THR A 253 5.35 0.41 8.78
CA THR A 253 4.35 1.36 8.25
C THR A 253 3.86 2.36 9.30
N PHE A 254 3.61 1.92 10.54
CA PHE A 254 3.24 2.85 11.62
C PHE A 254 4.35 3.83 11.98
N HIS A 255 5.62 3.40 12.03
CA HIS A 255 6.75 4.30 12.26
C HIS A 255 7.04 5.22 11.08
N GLU A 256 6.84 4.76 9.85
CA GLU A 256 6.90 5.59 8.64
C GLU A 256 5.82 6.69 8.70
N TRP A 257 4.61 6.35 9.17
CA TRP A 257 3.55 7.34 9.44
C TRP A 257 3.92 8.29 10.57
N LYS A 258 4.47 7.77 11.67
CA LYS A 258 4.91 8.57 12.81
C LYS A 258 5.95 9.61 12.37
N ASN A 259 6.88 9.21 11.51
CA ASN A 259 7.87 10.07 10.85
C ASN A 259 7.31 10.76 9.59
N SER A 260 6.16 11.40 9.71
CA SER A 260 5.57 12.18 8.61
C SER A 260 4.82 13.38 9.15
N SER A 261 4.54 14.33 8.27
CA SER A 261 3.66 15.46 8.56
C SER A 261 2.23 15.03 8.89
N TYR A 262 1.79 13.82 8.48
CA TYR A 262 0.44 13.31 8.73
C TYR A 262 0.25 13.05 10.23
N SER A 263 1.24 12.50 10.92
CA SER A 263 1.17 12.32 12.38
C SER A 263 1.09 13.67 13.08
N THR A 264 1.92 14.63 12.68
CA THR A 264 1.96 15.97 13.29
C THR A 264 0.70 16.79 13.03
N ASN A 265 0.00 16.53 11.93
CA ASN A 265 -1.24 17.21 11.54
C ASN A 265 -2.51 16.47 12.00
N GLY A 266 -2.38 15.38 12.77
CA GLY A 266 -3.52 14.62 13.29
C GLY A 266 -4.28 13.82 12.24
N VAL A 267 -3.66 13.51 11.10
CA VAL A 267 -4.25 12.66 10.07
C VAL A 267 -3.94 11.20 10.42
N SER A 268 -4.88 10.54 11.09
CA SER A 268 -4.69 9.15 11.54
C SER A 268 -4.81 8.14 10.41
N CYS A 269 -4.36 6.90 10.64
CA CYS A 269 -4.56 5.77 9.72
C CYS A 269 -6.04 5.63 9.32
N GLN A 270 -6.93 5.76 10.30
CA GLN A 270 -8.38 5.67 10.13
C GLN A 270 -8.94 6.79 9.26
N HIS A 271 -8.32 7.97 9.24
CA HIS A 271 -8.77 9.08 8.40
C HIS A 271 -8.83 8.69 6.92
N CYS A 272 -7.86 7.89 6.48
CA CYS A 272 -7.74 7.44 5.09
C CYS A 272 -8.32 6.03 4.86
N HIS A 273 -8.05 5.08 5.76
CA HIS A 273 -8.42 3.68 5.56
C HIS A 273 -9.82 3.32 6.10
N LEU A 274 -10.40 4.19 6.94
CA LEU A 274 -11.79 4.10 7.42
C LEU A 274 -12.53 5.43 7.16
N PRO A 275 -12.72 5.81 5.87
CA PRO A 275 -13.21 7.12 5.51
C PRO A 275 -14.59 7.38 6.11
N ARG A 276 -14.77 8.60 6.61
CA ARG A 276 -16.00 9.00 7.29
C ARG A 276 -16.96 9.70 6.33
N ILE A 277 -18.26 9.40 6.50
CA ILE A 277 -19.36 10.17 5.92
C ILE A 277 -20.13 10.90 7.01
N ASN A 278 -20.75 12.02 6.66
CA ASN A 278 -21.51 12.85 7.60
C ASN A 278 -23.00 12.47 7.68
N ASP A 279 -23.45 11.49 6.88
CA ASP A 279 -24.78 10.90 6.99
C ASP A 279 -25.07 10.42 8.42
N SER A 280 -26.31 10.58 8.85
CA SER A 280 -26.79 10.07 10.13
C SER A 280 -27.25 8.63 9.96
N ILE A 281 -26.44 7.68 10.43
CA ILE A 281 -26.63 6.24 10.16
C ILE A 281 -27.11 5.52 11.43
N LYS A 282 -28.21 4.75 11.33
CA LYS A 282 -28.59 3.80 12.39
C LYS A 282 -27.71 2.56 12.27
N LEU A 283 -27.09 2.15 13.38
CA LEU A 283 -26.01 1.16 13.37
C LEU A 283 -26.49 -0.29 13.55
N ALA A 284 -27.78 -0.52 13.78
CA ALA A 284 -28.33 -1.83 14.12
C ALA A 284 -29.60 -2.14 13.32
N THR A 285 -29.51 -3.12 12.44
CA THR A 285 -30.63 -3.71 11.69
C THR A 285 -31.71 -4.23 12.64
N ASP A 286 -32.98 -4.09 12.26
CA ASP A 286 -34.18 -4.48 13.04
C ASP A 286 -34.40 -3.77 14.39
N TYR A 287 -33.54 -2.81 14.74
CA TYR A 287 -33.69 -1.99 15.95
C TYR A 287 -33.83 -0.50 15.61
N PRO A 288 -34.93 -0.08 14.95
CA PRO A 288 -35.09 1.28 14.43
C PRO A 288 -35.15 2.36 15.52
N PHE A 289 -35.31 1.97 16.78
CA PHE A 289 -35.27 2.86 17.94
C PHE A 289 -33.84 3.23 18.37
N VAL A 290 -32.80 2.53 17.88
CA VAL A 290 -31.41 2.89 18.14
C VAL A 290 -31.13 4.25 17.47
N PRO A 291 -30.60 5.25 18.20
CA PRO A 291 -30.30 6.55 17.64
C PRO A 291 -29.29 6.46 16.51
N ALA A 292 -29.57 7.19 15.42
CA ALA A 292 -28.62 7.36 14.32
C ALA A 292 -27.39 8.16 14.79
N ARG A 293 -26.22 7.87 14.19
CA ARG A 293 -24.92 8.44 14.57
C ARG A 293 -24.23 9.05 13.35
N SER A 294 -23.53 10.16 13.58
CA SER A 294 -22.68 10.86 12.62
C SER A 294 -21.50 11.50 13.37
N PRO A 295 -20.28 11.53 12.79
CA PRO A 295 -19.92 10.93 11.50
C PRO A 295 -19.83 9.40 11.56
N PHE A 296 -20.04 8.73 10.43
CA PHE A 296 -19.99 7.27 10.28
C PHE A 296 -18.71 6.83 9.57
N GLY A 297 -17.93 5.94 10.18
CA GLY A 297 -16.69 5.39 9.60
C GLY A 297 -16.95 4.13 8.78
N GLN A 298 -16.63 4.17 7.49
CA GLN A 298 -16.79 3.02 6.61
C GLN A 298 -15.62 2.05 6.77
N HIS A 299 -15.91 0.77 6.97
CA HIS A 299 -14.90 -0.27 7.15
C HIS A 299 -14.31 -0.76 5.82
N VAL A 300 -13.98 0.16 4.91
CA VAL A 300 -13.47 -0.19 3.58
C VAL A 300 -12.08 -0.84 3.63
N LEU A 301 -11.23 -0.40 4.58
CA LEU A 301 -9.95 -1.03 4.95
C LEU A 301 -9.04 -1.40 3.75
N VAL A 302 -9.06 -0.57 2.70
CA VAL A 302 -8.30 -0.83 1.48
C VAL A 302 -6.82 -0.50 1.66
N GLY A 303 -5.96 -1.30 1.03
CA GLY A 303 -4.51 -1.11 1.00
C GLY A 303 -3.98 -1.10 -0.43
N GLY A 304 -2.79 -1.67 -0.65
CA GLY A 304 -2.16 -1.72 -1.97
C GLY A 304 -2.32 -3.04 -2.74
N ASN A 305 -2.95 -4.08 -2.19
CA ASN A 305 -2.83 -5.44 -2.74
C ASN A 305 -3.95 -5.84 -3.72
N ALA A 306 -4.20 -5.03 -4.74
CA ALA A 306 -5.23 -5.32 -5.75
C ALA A 306 -4.99 -6.66 -6.48
N PHE A 307 -3.73 -7.04 -6.69
CA PHE A 307 -3.36 -8.31 -7.30
C PHE A 307 -3.89 -9.50 -6.49
N MET A 308 -3.58 -9.56 -5.19
CA MET A 308 -4.06 -10.66 -4.34
C MET A 308 -5.57 -10.65 -4.17
N LEU A 309 -6.21 -9.47 -4.09
CA LEU A 309 -7.67 -9.41 -4.05
C LEU A 309 -8.31 -10.02 -5.32
N LYS A 310 -7.78 -9.73 -6.51
CA LYS A 310 -8.22 -10.35 -7.77
C LYS A 310 -7.94 -11.86 -7.79
N LEU A 311 -6.75 -12.29 -7.36
CA LEU A 311 -6.38 -13.69 -7.29
C LEU A 311 -7.32 -14.46 -6.36
N MET A 312 -7.59 -13.92 -5.16
CA MET A 312 -8.51 -14.52 -4.20
C MET A 312 -9.96 -14.54 -4.71
N SER A 313 -10.43 -13.46 -5.35
CA SER A 313 -11.76 -13.40 -5.98
C SER A 313 -11.94 -14.51 -7.03
N ASN A 314 -10.90 -14.79 -7.83
CA ASN A 314 -10.93 -15.85 -8.83
C ASN A 314 -10.77 -17.27 -8.24
N ASN A 315 -10.44 -17.40 -6.95
CA ASN A 315 -10.13 -18.67 -6.29
C ASN A 315 -10.90 -18.86 -4.97
N MET A 316 -12.05 -18.20 -4.80
CA MET A 316 -12.80 -18.13 -3.53
C MET A 316 -13.03 -19.51 -2.89
N THR A 317 -13.53 -20.49 -3.65
CA THR A 317 -13.76 -21.86 -3.14
C THR A 317 -12.47 -22.53 -2.69
N ALA A 318 -11.37 -22.34 -3.44
CA ALA A 318 -10.10 -23.01 -3.13
C ALA A 318 -9.44 -22.45 -1.87
N ILE A 319 -9.62 -21.16 -1.58
CA ILE A 319 -9.08 -20.51 -0.37
C ILE A 319 -10.05 -20.55 0.81
N GLY A 320 -11.26 -21.07 0.63
CA GLY A 320 -12.31 -21.07 1.66
C GLY A 320 -12.81 -19.66 2.00
N ALA A 321 -12.84 -18.75 1.03
CA ALA A 321 -13.47 -17.45 1.21
C ALA A 321 -14.97 -17.65 1.45
N THR A 322 -15.49 -16.95 2.46
CA THR A 322 -16.86 -17.11 2.94
C THR A 322 -17.77 -16.00 2.41
N CYS A 323 -17.21 -14.82 2.08
CA CYS A 323 -17.95 -13.67 1.57
C CYS A 323 -18.58 -13.91 0.19
N GLU A 324 -19.50 -13.02 -0.18
CA GLU A 324 -20.08 -13.00 -1.52
C GLU A 324 -19.09 -12.41 -2.55
N PRO A 325 -19.17 -12.82 -3.83
CA PRO A 325 -18.25 -12.32 -4.87
C PRO A 325 -18.22 -10.79 -5.00
N TYR A 326 -19.38 -10.13 -4.83
CA TYR A 326 -19.45 -8.67 -4.91
C TYR A 326 -18.66 -7.96 -3.80
N ASN A 327 -18.40 -8.62 -2.66
CA ASN A 327 -17.56 -8.05 -1.62
C ASN A 327 -16.11 -7.89 -2.11
N PHE A 328 -15.59 -8.85 -2.87
CA PHE A 328 -14.29 -8.69 -3.53
C PHE A 328 -14.33 -7.62 -4.61
N ASP A 329 -15.35 -7.62 -5.49
CA ASP A 329 -15.45 -6.65 -6.58
C ASP A 329 -15.43 -5.20 -6.07
N THR A 330 -16.20 -4.92 -5.02
CA THR A 330 -16.25 -3.59 -4.40
C THR A 330 -14.92 -3.22 -3.74
N THR A 331 -14.27 -4.16 -3.05
CA THR A 331 -12.95 -3.94 -2.42
C THR A 331 -11.87 -3.70 -3.47
N ILE A 332 -11.85 -4.47 -4.56
CA ILE A 332 -10.93 -4.31 -5.70
C ILE A 332 -11.13 -2.93 -6.33
N ALA A 333 -12.37 -2.54 -6.61
CA ALA A 333 -12.68 -1.25 -7.22
C ALA A 333 -12.23 -0.07 -6.34
N ARG A 334 -12.45 -0.14 -5.03
CA ARG A 334 -11.98 0.86 -4.05
C ARG A 334 -10.45 0.90 -4.00
N THR A 335 -9.80 -0.27 -3.97
CA THR A 335 -8.33 -0.40 -3.95
C THR A 335 -7.69 0.22 -5.19
N ILE A 336 -8.22 -0.08 -6.39
CA ILE A 336 -7.71 0.48 -7.66
C ILE A 336 -7.85 2.00 -7.68
N ARG A 337 -8.99 2.52 -7.24
CA ARG A 337 -9.22 3.97 -7.15
C ARG A 337 -8.26 4.63 -6.18
N TYR A 338 -8.06 4.03 -5.01
CA TYR A 338 -7.15 4.56 -4.00
C TYR A 338 -5.69 4.60 -4.50
N LEU A 339 -5.24 3.52 -5.17
CA LEU A 339 -3.92 3.43 -5.79
C LEU A 339 -3.69 4.50 -6.87
N ARG A 340 -4.71 4.82 -7.68
CA ARG A 340 -4.60 5.84 -8.73
C ARG A 340 -4.71 7.27 -8.19
N ASP A 341 -5.66 7.52 -7.31
CA ASP A 341 -6.08 8.89 -6.99
C ASP A 341 -5.35 9.44 -5.74
N SER A 342 -4.87 8.57 -4.85
CA SER A 342 -4.42 8.95 -3.50
C SER A 342 -2.98 8.56 -3.16
N THR A 343 -2.21 8.01 -4.11
CA THR A 343 -0.89 7.43 -3.82
C THR A 343 0.28 8.32 -4.24
N LEU A 344 0.30 8.76 -5.50
CA LEU A 344 1.45 9.45 -6.07
C LEU A 344 0.99 10.58 -6.99
N ALA A 345 1.66 11.73 -6.91
CA ALA A 345 1.62 12.74 -7.96
C ALA A 345 2.91 12.63 -8.78
N MET A 346 2.81 12.82 -10.10
CA MET A 346 3.95 12.77 -11.01
C MET A 346 3.89 13.97 -11.96
N GLN A 347 5.05 14.57 -12.20
CA GLN A 347 5.25 15.56 -13.26
C GLN A 347 6.47 15.16 -14.09
N VAL A 348 6.41 15.45 -15.39
CA VAL A 348 7.55 15.29 -16.31
C VAL A 348 7.89 16.66 -16.90
N ILE A 349 9.13 17.07 -16.77
CA ILE A 349 9.61 18.39 -17.21
C ILE A 349 10.79 18.17 -18.15
N GLN A 350 10.75 18.74 -19.35
CA GLN A 350 11.96 18.82 -20.17
C GLN A 350 12.83 19.96 -19.63
N THR A 351 14.00 19.62 -19.11
CA THR A 351 14.93 20.59 -18.51
C THR A 351 15.95 21.14 -19.51
N GLY A 352 16.16 20.44 -20.62
CA GLY A 352 17.07 20.91 -21.67
C GLY A 352 17.04 20.06 -22.93
N ARG A 353 17.65 20.57 -23.99
CA ARG A 353 17.92 19.84 -25.22
C ARG A 353 19.17 20.36 -25.89
N SER A 354 20.01 19.44 -26.33
CA SER A 354 21.17 19.67 -27.18
C SER A 354 20.95 19.01 -28.54
N ASN A 355 21.96 19.06 -29.42
CA ASN A 355 21.86 18.40 -30.72
C ASN A 355 21.75 16.86 -30.57
N ASP A 356 22.33 16.29 -29.52
CA ASP A 356 22.47 14.84 -29.40
C ASP A 356 21.75 14.25 -28.19
N THR A 357 21.36 15.07 -27.21
CA THR A 357 20.76 14.62 -25.95
C THR A 357 19.58 15.52 -25.54
N VAL A 358 18.50 14.92 -25.06
CA VAL A 358 17.37 15.60 -24.40
C VAL A 358 17.34 15.22 -22.91
N TYR A 359 17.01 16.20 -22.06
CA TYR A 359 17.03 16.07 -20.61
C TYR A 359 15.61 16.19 -20.06
N TYR A 360 15.21 15.23 -19.23
CA TYR A 360 13.91 15.22 -18.56
C TYR A 360 14.07 14.96 -17.07
N ASP A 361 13.30 15.68 -16.28
CA ASP A 361 13.12 15.41 -14.85
C ASP A 361 11.74 14.77 -14.65
N VAL A 362 11.70 13.63 -13.97
CA VAL A 362 10.48 12.97 -13.52
C VAL A 362 10.34 13.20 -12.02
N ASP A 363 9.58 14.22 -11.63
CA ASP A 363 9.29 14.56 -10.24
C ASP A 363 8.15 13.67 -9.73
N LEU A 364 8.45 12.88 -8.70
CA LEU A 364 7.52 11.98 -8.03
C LEU A 364 7.28 12.44 -6.60
N ARG A 365 6.01 12.69 -6.25
CA ARG A 365 5.63 13.10 -4.90
C ARG A 365 4.65 12.13 -4.25
N ASN A 366 5.07 11.56 -3.14
CA ASN A 366 4.25 10.65 -2.34
C ASN A 366 3.09 11.40 -1.66
N LYS A 367 1.87 10.89 -1.82
CA LYS A 367 0.65 11.40 -1.18
C LYS A 367 0.21 10.55 0.01
N ALA A 368 0.85 9.41 0.24
CA ALA A 368 0.61 8.58 1.41
C ALA A 368 1.32 9.17 2.64
N GLY A 369 0.72 8.93 3.82
CA GLY A 369 1.32 9.33 5.09
C GLY A 369 2.49 8.46 5.54
N HIS A 370 2.84 7.41 4.81
CA HIS A 370 3.95 6.48 5.06
C HIS A 370 4.76 6.31 3.77
N LYS A 371 5.83 5.49 3.76
CA LYS A 371 6.60 5.29 2.53
C LYS A 371 5.73 4.69 1.41
N PHE A 372 6.09 4.92 0.15
CA PHE A 372 5.44 4.26 -0.99
C PHE A 372 6.47 3.45 -1.80
N PRO A 373 6.29 2.12 -1.95
CA PRO A 373 5.26 1.28 -1.33
C PRO A 373 5.60 0.80 0.11
N SER A 374 4.77 1.09 1.11
CA SER A 374 4.96 0.60 2.50
C SER A 374 4.53 -0.87 2.70
N GLY A 375 4.93 -1.46 3.83
CA GLY A 375 4.50 -2.77 4.33
C GLY A 375 5.46 -3.89 3.91
N PHE A 376 4.89 -5.05 3.60
CA PHE A 376 5.63 -6.27 3.25
C PHE A 376 6.67 -6.05 2.14
N PRO A 377 7.91 -6.58 2.27
CA PRO A 377 9.05 -6.23 1.42
C PRO A 377 8.97 -6.72 -0.04
N SER A 378 7.96 -7.48 -0.43
CA SER A 378 7.77 -7.89 -1.84
C SER A 378 7.32 -6.74 -2.75
N ARG A 379 6.86 -5.62 -2.19
CA ARG A 379 6.20 -4.56 -2.95
C ARG A 379 7.22 -3.70 -3.69
N ILE A 380 6.96 -3.47 -4.96
CA ILE A 380 7.78 -2.60 -5.82
C ILE A 380 6.92 -1.59 -6.57
N ALA A 381 7.48 -0.41 -6.80
CA ALA A 381 6.99 0.55 -7.80
C ALA A 381 8.12 0.91 -8.75
N TRP A 382 7.83 1.20 -10.02
CA TRP A 382 8.87 1.55 -10.98
C TRP A 382 8.35 2.52 -12.04
N ILE A 383 9.29 3.21 -12.68
CA ILE A 383 9.03 4.14 -13.77
C ILE A 383 9.17 3.40 -15.11
N GLN A 384 8.13 3.45 -15.92
CA GLN A 384 8.21 3.17 -17.34
C GLN A 384 8.30 4.50 -18.09
N PHE A 385 9.39 4.71 -18.82
CA PHE A 385 9.62 5.92 -19.63
C PHE A 385 9.74 5.54 -21.10
N VAL A 386 8.91 6.12 -21.97
CA VAL A 386 8.94 5.90 -23.42
C VAL A 386 8.99 7.24 -24.15
N LEU A 387 9.98 7.37 -25.03
CA LEU A 387 10.17 8.52 -25.92
C LEU A 387 10.03 8.07 -27.38
N THR A 388 9.14 8.71 -28.14
CA THR A 388 8.98 8.46 -29.57
C THR A 388 9.12 9.74 -30.39
N ASN A 389 9.45 9.57 -31.67
CA ASN A 389 9.46 10.66 -32.65
C ASN A 389 8.04 11.00 -33.13
N ASN A 390 7.92 12.01 -33.98
CA ASN A 390 6.64 12.46 -34.54
C ASN A 390 5.90 11.44 -35.44
N ILE A 391 6.57 10.38 -35.91
CA ILE A 391 5.95 9.31 -36.72
C ILE A 391 5.72 8.02 -35.92
N GLY A 392 6.07 8.02 -34.62
CA GLY A 392 5.83 6.91 -33.69
C GLY A 392 7.02 5.96 -33.49
N ASP A 393 8.19 6.20 -34.10
CA ASP A 393 9.36 5.37 -33.86
C ASP A 393 9.91 5.61 -32.46
N THR A 394 10.29 4.53 -31.78
CA THR A 394 10.89 4.60 -30.45
C THR A 394 12.32 5.11 -30.50
N ILE A 395 12.60 6.18 -29.76
CA ILE A 395 13.95 6.72 -29.55
C ILE A 395 14.55 6.11 -28.27
N TYR A 396 13.77 6.06 -27.20
CA TYR A 396 14.19 5.55 -25.90
C TYR A 396 13.04 4.84 -25.21
N LYS A 397 13.37 3.78 -24.47
CA LYS A 397 12.41 3.08 -23.62
C LYS A 397 13.08 2.37 -22.46
N SER A 398 12.51 2.48 -21.27
CA SER A 398 12.96 1.78 -20.05
C SER A 398 11.75 1.36 -19.21
N GLY A 399 11.91 0.32 -18.38
CA GLY A 399 10.88 -0.14 -17.43
C GLY A 399 9.66 -0.81 -18.07
N LEU A 400 9.79 -1.31 -19.30
CA LEU A 400 8.74 -2.12 -19.93
C LEU A 400 8.71 -3.51 -19.32
N LEU A 401 7.55 -4.16 -19.37
CA LEU A 401 7.42 -5.57 -19.04
C LEU A 401 7.63 -6.44 -20.28
N ASP A 402 8.20 -7.63 -20.08
CA ASP A 402 8.21 -8.68 -21.09
C ASP A 402 6.88 -9.48 -21.10
N ALA A 403 6.80 -10.52 -21.94
CA ALA A 403 5.61 -11.37 -22.04
C ALA A 403 5.32 -12.16 -20.74
N MET A 404 6.31 -12.26 -19.88
CA MET A 404 6.28 -12.96 -18.62
C MET A 404 5.80 -12.01 -17.49
N GLY A 405 5.84 -10.70 -17.70
CA GLY A 405 5.51 -9.69 -16.70
C GLY A 405 6.71 -9.26 -15.86
N ASP A 406 7.92 -9.62 -16.28
CA ASP A 406 9.17 -9.23 -15.65
C ASP A 406 9.66 -7.90 -16.25
N ILE A 407 10.30 -7.06 -15.42
CA ILE A 407 10.77 -5.73 -15.82
C ILE A 407 12.03 -5.88 -16.68
N VAL A 408 11.95 -5.48 -17.94
CA VAL A 408 13.08 -5.49 -18.88
C VAL A 408 14.11 -4.46 -18.45
N GLY A 409 15.37 -4.88 -18.37
CA GLY A 409 16.49 -4.03 -17.96
C GLY A 409 16.83 -4.15 -16.48
N ARG A 410 15.97 -4.76 -15.66
CA ARG A 410 16.23 -4.96 -14.23
C ARG A 410 17.43 -5.89 -14.00
N ASP A 411 18.30 -5.52 -13.07
CA ASP A 411 19.45 -6.29 -12.66
C ASP A 411 19.07 -7.65 -12.01
N PRO A 412 19.82 -8.74 -12.27
CA PRO A 412 19.49 -10.08 -11.78
C PRO A 412 19.40 -10.23 -10.26
N GLY A 413 20.15 -9.42 -9.50
CA GLY A 413 20.09 -9.41 -8.03
C GLY A 413 18.98 -8.49 -7.54
N PHE A 414 19.26 -7.19 -7.57
CA PHE A 414 18.29 -6.13 -7.36
C PHE A 414 18.77 -4.89 -8.13
N GLU A 415 17.85 -4.00 -8.43
CA GLU A 415 18.16 -2.80 -9.19
C GLU A 415 18.80 -1.75 -8.26
N PRO A 416 19.92 -1.11 -8.61
CA PRO A 416 20.39 0.05 -7.85
C PRO A 416 19.36 1.18 -7.88
N HIS A 417 19.51 2.17 -6.99
CA HIS A 417 18.78 3.41 -7.13
C HIS A 417 19.44 4.22 -8.26
N HIS A 418 18.63 4.72 -9.20
CA HIS A 418 19.04 5.59 -10.30
C HIS A 418 18.54 7.02 -10.06
N ASP A 419 19.48 7.89 -9.71
CA ASP A 419 19.32 9.35 -9.76
C ASP A 419 19.27 9.82 -11.23
N VAL A 420 20.17 9.27 -12.07
CA VAL A 420 20.24 9.58 -13.50
C VAL A 420 20.14 8.32 -14.36
N CYS A 421 19.19 8.31 -15.30
CA CYS A 421 19.00 7.27 -16.31
C CYS A 421 19.59 7.71 -17.66
N TYR A 422 20.57 6.98 -18.17
CA TYR A 422 21.25 7.22 -19.46
C TYR A 422 20.86 6.20 -20.54
N THR A 423 20.57 4.96 -20.14
CA THR A 423 20.39 3.82 -21.03
C THR A 423 19.04 3.16 -20.83
N ASN A 424 18.60 2.39 -21.84
CA ASN A 424 17.34 1.64 -21.76
C ASN A 424 17.30 0.60 -20.62
N ASN A 425 18.44 0.28 -20.02
CA ASN A 425 18.55 -0.65 -18.89
C ASN A 425 18.51 0.06 -17.53
N ASP A 426 18.60 1.39 -17.50
CA ASP A 426 18.52 2.13 -16.24
C ASP A 426 17.05 2.28 -15.86
N VAL A 427 16.57 1.38 -14.99
CA VAL A 427 15.16 1.35 -14.59
C VAL A 427 15.03 1.78 -13.14
N GLN A 428 14.44 2.95 -12.88
CA GLN A 428 14.21 3.34 -11.48
C GLN A 428 13.12 2.47 -10.84
N ILE A 429 13.52 1.71 -9.80
CA ILE A 429 12.64 0.87 -8.99
C ILE A 429 12.72 1.31 -7.52
N TYR A 430 11.56 1.61 -6.94
CA TYR A 430 11.34 1.89 -5.52
C TYR A 430 10.95 0.60 -4.79
N GLU A 431 11.85 0.12 -3.93
CA GLU A 431 11.72 -1.17 -3.27
C GLU A 431 12.54 -1.26 -1.97
N MET A 432 12.25 -2.31 -1.20
CA MET A 432 13.07 -2.73 -0.06
C MET A 432 13.75 -4.06 -0.42
N VAL A 433 15.06 -4.12 -0.25
CA VAL A 433 15.87 -5.32 -0.52
C VAL A 433 16.61 -5.70 0.75
N ASN A 434 16.34 -6.91 1.23
CA ASN A 434 16.90 -7.43 2.48
C ASN A 434 18.15 -8.25 2.19
N ALA A 435 19.11 -8.22 3.12
CA ALA A 435 20.32 -9.03 3.08
C ALA A 435 20.34 -10.07 4.18
N ASP A 436 20.91 -11.24 3.86
CA ASP A 436 21.25 -12.28 4.83
C ASP A 436 22.56 -11.97 5.60
N VAL A 437 22.96 -12.88 6.48
CA VAL A 437 24.22 -12.82 7.26
C VAL A 437 25.48 -12.73 6.39
N ASN A 438 25.41 -13.09 5.11
CA ASN A 438 26.51 -13.10 4.15
C ASN A 438 26.45 -11.91 3.18
N ASN A 439 25.58 -10.93 3.42
CA ASN A 439 25.37 -9.76 2.55
C ASN A 439 24.74 -10.09 1.18
N ASN A 440 24.10 -11.24 1.02
CA ASN A 440 23.38 -11.58 -0.20
C ASN A 440 21.91 -11.17 -0.10
N PRO A 441 21.29 -10.70 -1.19
CA PRO A 441 19.84 -10.49 -1.23
C PRO A 441 19.09 -11.76 -0.81
N THR A 442 18.10 -11.62 0.07
CA THR A 442 17.25 -12.74 0.51
C THR A 442 15.79 -12.32 0.57
N THR A 443 14.90 -13.25 0.24
CA THR A 443 13.47 -13.09 0.52
C THR A 443 13.02 -13.94 1.69
N VAL A 444 13.87 -14.79 2.27
CA VAL A 444 13.63 -15.49 3.53
C VAL A 444 13.67 -14.48 4.67
N LEU A 445 12.51 -14.25 5.30
CA LEU A 445 12.30 -13.14 6.23
C LEU A 445 13.10 -13.34 7.51
N GLU A 446 13.16 -14.57 8.02
CA GLU A 446 13.88 -14.88 9.27
C GLU A 446 15.40 -14.78 9.10
N ARG A 447 15.91 -14.75 7.85
CA ARG A 447 17.34 -14.57 7.55
C ARG A 447 17.73 -13.12 7.32
N ALA A 448 16.78 -12.20 7.22
CA ALA A 448 17.06 -10.80 6.93
C ALA A 448 17.73 -10.12 8.14
N VAL A 449 18.93 -9.54 7.95
CA VAL A 449 19.72 -8.91 9.02
C VAL A 449 19.79 -7.39 8.85
N TYR A 450 19.88 -6.91 7.61
CA TYR A 450 19.89 -5.50 7.27
C TYR A 450 19.36 -5.29 5.84
N SER A 451 19.07 -4.05 5.47
CA SER A 451 18.63 -3.72 4.12
C SER A 451 19.84 -3.38 3.23
N LEU A 452 19.90 -3.95 2.03
CA LEU A 452 20.81 -3.53 0.96
C LEU A 452 20.32 -2.26 0.28
N LYS A 453 18.98 -2.10 0.22
CA LYS A 453 18.29 -0.98 -0.38
C LYS A 453 16.95 -0.77 0.34
N ASP A 454 16.62 0.47 0.63
CA ASP A 454 15.27 0.94 0.97
C ASP A 454 15.20 2.39 0.46
N ASN A 455 14.93 2.51 -0.84
CA ASN A 455 14.73 3.77 -1.52
C ASN A 455 13.24 4.09 -1.68
N ARG A 456 12.32 3.40 -0.99
CA ARG A 456 10.88 3.63 -1.13
C ARG A 456 10.55 5.10 -0.82
N LEU A 457 9.71 5.73 -1.64
CA LEU A 457 9.44 7.17 -1.58
C LEU A 457 8.96 7.58 -0.19
N CYS A 458 9.64 8.53 0.44
CA CYS A 458 9.31 9.00 1.79
C CYS A 458 7.97 9.77 1.80
N PRO A 459 7.22 9.80 2.91
CA PRO A 459 6.07 10.69 3.05
C PRO A 459 6.50 12.15 3.25
N THR A 460 5.62 13.10 2.95
CA THR A 460 5.89 14.52 3.25
C THR A 460 6.15 14.71 4.75
N GLY A 461 7.20 15.45 5.10
CA GLY A 461 7.64 15.73 6.47
C GLY A 461 8.57 14.67 7.07
N PHE A 462 8.98 13.66 6.31
CA PHE A 462 9.91 12.64 6.76
C PHE A 462 11.30 13.23 7.05
N SER A 463 11.87 12.91 8.22
CA SER A 463 13.19 13.40 8.62
C SER A 463 14.10 12.28 9.11
N MET A 464 15.38 12.37 8.76
CA MET A 464 16.44 11.51 9.29
C MET A 464 16.78 11.81 10.75
N ALA A 465 16.37 12.96 11.28
CA ALA A 465 16.55 13.33 12.68
C ALA A 465 15.38 12.86 13.59
N HIS A 466 14.32 12.31 13.01
CA HIS A 466 13.16 11.87 13.77
C HIS A 466 13.49 10.62 14.62
N PRO A 467 12.96 10.49 15.85
CA PRO A 467 13.27 9.35 16.72
C PRO A 467 12.96 7.97 16.13
N SER A 468 11.98 7.87 15.24
CA SER A 468 11.63 6.61 14.54
C SER A 468 12.50 6.30 13.32
N TYR A 469 13.48 7.15 12.98
CA TYR A 469 14.34 6.93 11.82
C TYR A 469 15.18 5.64 11.93
N ASP A 470 15.46 5.17 13.14
CA ASP A 470 16.13 3.90 13.41
C ASP A 470 15.43 2.69 12.77
N THR A 471 14.11 2.75 12.62
CA THR A 471 13.27 1.71 12.00
C THR A 471 12.81 2.02 10.57
N THR A 472 13.06 3.24 10.07
CA THR A 472 12.56 3.69 8.76
C THR A 472 13.67 4.17 7.83
N LYS A 473 14.90 3.71 8.04
CA LYS A 473 16.10 4.22 7.36
C LYS A 473 15.94 4.31 5.84
N ILE A 474 16.61 5.29 5.25
CA ILE A 474 16.80 5.37 3.80
C ILE A 474 18.13 4.67 3.50
N VAL A 475 18.13 3.72 2.56
CA VAL A 475 19.32 2.89 2.28
C VAL A 475 19.51 2.75 0.77
N GLY A 476 20.74 2.89 0.30
CA GLY A 476 21.11 2.55 -1.08
C GLY A 476 20.70 3.58 -2.14
N ILE A 477 20.53 4.86 -1.77
CA ILE A 477 20.25 5.97 -2.74
C ILE A 477 21.52 6.60 -3.36
N GLY A 478 22.70 6.21 -2.91
CA GLY A 478 23.96 6.77 -3.42
C GLY A 478 24.15 8.25 -3.04
N ASN A 479 24.43 9.10 -4.03
CA ASN A 479 24.66 10.54 -3.87
C ASN A 479 23.48 11.39 -4.37
N ASP A 480 22.31 10.77 -4.55
CA ASP A 480 21.08 11.50 -4.88
C ASP A 480 20.84 12.60 -3.84
N SER A 481 20.80 13.84 -4.34
CA SER A 481 20.72 15.04 -3.52
C SER A 481 19.31 15.59 -3.39
N ASP A 482 18.34 15.06 -4.14
CA ASP A 482 16.94 15.50 -4.11
C ASP A 482 15.96 14.41 -3.64
N PHE A 483 16.42 13.18 -3.41
CA PHE A 483 15.64 12.18 -2.68
C PHE A 483 15.21 12.68 -1.28
N ASN A 484 13.94 13.00 -1.12
CA ASN A 484 13.35 13.63 0.06
C ASN A 484 13.90 15.06 0.37
N PHE A 485 14.56 15.71 -0.59
CA PHE A 485 15.13 17.04 -0.44
C PHE A 485 14.67 18.01 -1.55
N SER A 486 14.73 19.31 -1.25
CA SER A 486 14.71 20.38 -2.24
C SER A 486 15.69 21.46 -1.82
N GLY A 487 16.86 21.44 -2.47
CA GLY A 487 18.02 22.20 -2.01
C GLY A 487 18.36 21.84 -0.57
N PRO A 488 18.42 22.81 0.37
CA PRO A 488 18.74 22.51 1.78
C PRO A 488 17.55 21.98 2.60
N THR A 489 16.35 21.85 2.02
CA THR A 489 15.12 21.51 2.74
C THR A 489 14.86 20.02 2.70
N GLU A 490 14.89 19.34 3.85
CA GLU A 490 14.48 17.94 4.02
C GLU A 490 12.95 17.79 4.11
N GLY A 491 12.43 16.61 3.81
CA GLY A 491 11.06 16.21 4.11
C GLY A 491 10.08 16.56 3.01
N THR A 492 10.55 16.65 1.76
CA THR A 492 9.68 16.90 0.61
C THR A 492 8.70 15.76 0.38
N GLY A 493 9.07 14.53 0.77
CA GLY A 493 8.36 13.31 0.39
C GLY A 493 8.35 13.09 -1.12
N ALA A 494 9.39 13.57 -1.81
CA ALA A 494 9.53 13.51 -3.25
C ALA A 494 10.90 12.94 -3.67
N ASP A 495 11.04 12.63 -4.94
CA ASP A 495 12.26 12.18 -5.61
C ASP A 495 12.22 12.69 -7.06
N VAL A 496 13.36 13.11 -7.62
CA VAL A 496 13.44 13.54 -9.03
C VAL A 496 14.39 12.64 -9.79
N VAL A 497 13.86 11.89 -10.76
CA VAL A 497 14.70 11.03 -11.60
C VAL A 497 15.06 11.73 -12.90
N HIS A 498 16.36 11.86 -13.18
CA HIS A 498 16.89 12.59 -14.32
C HIS A 498 17.14 11.66 -15.52
N TYR A 499 16.40 11.83 -16.61
CA TYR A 499 16.59 11.08 -17.85
C TYR A 499 17.44 11.88 -18.85
N HIS A 500 18.61 11.34 -19.18
CA HIS A 500 19.54 11.90 -20.16
C HIS A 500 19.52 11.05 -21.43
N ILE A 501 18.66 11.41 -22.38
CA ILE A 501 18.32 10.53 -23.50
C ILE A 501 19.03 10.97 -24.78
N PHE A 502 19.83 10.07 -25.35
CA PHE A 502 20.49 10.30 -26.62
C PHE A 502 19.50 10.23 -27.80
N ILE A 503 19.34 11.35 -28.51
CA ILE A 503 18.42 11.54 -29.63
C ILE A 503 19.11 11.49 -31.01
N ASN A 504 20.43 11.22 -31.06
CA ASN A 504 21.15 10.97 -32.32
C ASN A 504 20.99 12.09 -33.39
N GLY A 505 20.93 13.37 -33.00
CA GLY A 505 20.74 14.46 -33.96
C GLY A 505 19.28 14.70 -34.38
N TYR A 506 18.32 13.94 -33.86
CA TYR A 506 16.91 14.16 -34.17
C TYR A 506 16.48 15.54 -33.65
N GLY A 507 16.08 16.44 -34.56
CA GLY A 507 15.62 17.81 -34.24
C GLY A 507 14.10 17.99 -34.22
N GLY A 508 13.33 16.92 -34.44
CA GLY A 508 11.87 17.00 -34.53
C GLY A 508 11.17 17.00 -33.16
N PRO A 509 9.83 17.14 -33.16
CA PRO A 509 9.00 17.00 -31.96
C PRO A 509 9.12 15.61 -31.34
N LEU A 510 9.06 15.55 -30.01
CA LEU A 510 9.17 14.31 -29.23
C LEU A 510 7.86 14.06 -28.49
N ASN A 511 7.39 12.83 -28.50
CA ASN A 511 6.24 12.39 -27.69
C ASN A 511 6.76 11.57 -26.53
N ILE A 512 6.35 11.91 -25.32
CA ILE A 512 6.72 11.23 -24.08
C ILE A 512 5.48 10.55 -23.51
N SER A 513 5.65 9.29 -23.12
CA SER A 513 4.70 8.56 -22.28
C SER A 513 5.45 8.01 -21.07
N THR A 514 5.20 8.60 -19.91
CA THR A 514 5.79 8.18 -18.63
C THR A 514 4.70 7.65 -17.72
N LYS A 515 4.95 6.49 -17.11
CA LYS A 515 4.01 5.82 -16.21
C LYS A 515 4.73 5.32 -14.99
N VAL A 516 4.10 5.42 -13.83
CA VAL A 516 4.52 4.70 -12.63
C VAL A 516 3.60 3.49 -12.45
N TYR A 517 4.21 2.32 -12.38
CA TYR A 517 3.52 1.08 -12.09
C TYR A 517 3.87 0.58 -10.70
N TYR A 518 3.01 -0.29 -10.18
CA TYR A 518 3.17 -0.94 -8.89
C TYR A 518 2.80 -2.41 -8.97
N SER A 519 3.57 -3.24 -8.28
CA SER A 519 3.29 -4.66 -8.06
C SER A 519 3.48 -5.02 -6.59
N SER A 520 2.50 -5.71 -6.02
CA SER A 520 2.60 -6.23 -4.65
C SER A 520 3.34 -7.56 -4.59
N VAL A 521 3.36 -8.33 -5.68
CA VAL A 521 3.89 -9.69 -5.72
C VAL A 521 4.66 -9.92 -7.04
N PRO A 522 5.86 -9.34 -7.20
CA PRO A 522 6.68 -9.53 -8.39
C PRO A 522 7.25 -10.94 -8.44
N ARG A 523 7.30 -11.55 -9.63
CA ARG A 523 7.76 -12.94 -9.82
C ARG A 523 9.17 -13.18 -9.30
N GLN A 524 10.10 -12.24 -9.52
CA GLN A 524 11.47 -12.35 -9.05
C GLN A 524 11.55 -12.55 -7.53
N TRP A 525 10.69 -11.89 -6.76
CA TRP A 525 10.66 -12.05 -5.30
C TRP A 525 10.18 -13.46 -4.89
N LEU A 526 9.26 -14.04 -5.67
CA LEU A 526 8.75 -15.40 -5.44
C LEU A 526 9.72 -16.51 -5.87
N ALA A 527 10.78 -16.20 -6.62
CA ALA A 527 11.63 -17.19 -7.27
C ALA A 527 12.24 -18.18 -6.26
N GLU A 528 12.75 -17.69 -5.12
CA GLU A 528 13.29 -18.54 -4.06
C GLU A 528 12.19 -19.44 -3.47
N MET A 529 11.04 -18.87 -3.11
CA MET A 529 9.91 -19.62 -2.57
C MET A 529 9.41 -20.73 -3.52
N PHE A 530 9.32 -20.44 -4.82
CA PHE A 530 8.90 -21.41 -5.83
C PHE A 530 9.95 -22.48 -6.17
N SER A 531 11.16 -22.38 -5.62
CA SER A 531 12.15 -23.47 -5.65
C SER A 531 11.90 -24.55 -4.58
N PHE A 532 11.09 -24.23 -3.55
CA PHE A 532 10.64 -25.17 -2.53
C PHE A 532 9.33 -25.85 -2.94
N SER A 533 8.99 -26.94 -2.24
CA SER A 533 7.75 -27.67 -2.49
C SER A 533 7.01 -27.97 -1.19
N SER A 534 5.77 -27.49 -1.12
CA SER A 534 4.76 -27.86 -0.12
C SER A 534 3.36 -27.74 -0.75
N PRO A 535 2.31 -28.26 -0.10
CA PRO A 535 0.94 -28.07 -0.56
C PRO A 535 0.55 -26.59 -0.73
N ASP A 536 0.87 -25.73 0.26
CA ASP A 536 0.54 -24.30 0.20
C ASP A 536 1.34 -23.57 -0.90
N ILE A 537 2.64 -23.86 -1.06
CA ILE A 537 3.47 -23.28 -2.14
C ILE A 537 2.94 -23.71 -3.51
N THR A 538 2.64 -25.00 -3.68
CA THR A 538 2.13 -25.53 -4.96
C THR A 538 0.78 -24.92 -5.32
N ALA A 539 -0.12 -24.80 -4.34
CA ALA A 539 -1.43 -24.18 -4.53
C ALA A 539 -1.29 -22.71 -4.95
N PHE A 540 -0.50 -21.93 -4.22
CA PHE A 540 -0.28 -20.52 -4.55
C PHE A 540 0.41 -20.34 -5.89
N GLN A 541 1.43 -21.15 -6.21
CA GLN A 541 2.12 -21.09 -7.50
C GLN A 541 1.17 -21.34 -8.67
N GLY A 542 0.25 -22.32 -8.53
CA GLY A 542 -0.80 -22.57 -9.52
C GLY A 542 -1.72 -21.37 -9.72
N MET A 543 -2.20 -20.77 -8.63
CA MET A 543 -3.06 -19.57 -8.67
C MET A 543 -2.34 -18.36 -9.26
N PHE A 544 -1.07 -18.14 -8.88
CA PHE A 544 -0.23 -17.06 -9.38
C PHE A 544 -0.01 -17.18 -10.88
N ASN A 545 0.42 -18.36 -11.36
CA ASN A 545 0.66 -18.59 -12.79
C ASN A 545 -0.60 -18.42 -13.65
N GLY A 546 -1.79 -18.70 -13.08
CA GLY A 546 -3.08 -18.49 -13.74
C GLY A 546 -3.65 -17.08 -13.62
N ALA A 547 -3.00 -16.17 -12.88
CA ALA A 547 -3.51 -14.83 -12.62
C ALA A 547 -3.20 -13.82 -13.76
N ASP A 548 -3.97 -12.73 -13.77
CA ASP A 548 -3.64 -11.54 -14.56
C ASP A 548 -2.50 -10.77 -13.90
N HIS A 549 -1.35 -10.77 -14.56
CA HIS A 549 -0.12 -10.10 -14.11
C HIS A 549 -0.02 -8.63 -14.54
N THR A 550 -1.09 -8.06 -15.10
CA THR A 550 -1.11 -6.64 -15.47
C THR A 550 -0.81 -5.78 -14.24
N PRO A 551 0.27 -4.98 -14.25
CA PRO A 551 0.67 -4.20 -13.08
C PRO A 551 -0.31 -3.06 -12.83
N MET A 552 -0.34 -2.58 -11.58
CA MET A 552 -1.20 -1.46 -11.24
C MET A 552 -0.62 -0.15 -11.77
N LEU A 553 -1.34 0.53 -12.66
CA LEU A 553 -1.01 1.90 -13.04
C LEU A 553 -1.33 2.84 -11.88
N ILE A 554 -0.32 3.57 -11.41
CA ILE A 554 -0.40 4.54 -10.31
C ILE A 554 -0.55 5.96 -10.86
N ALA A 555 0.38 6.37 -11.74
CA ALA A 555 0.37 7.69 -12.35
C ALA A 555 0.79 7.59 -13.82
N ALA A 556 0.29 8.50 -14.66
CA ALA A 556 0.67 8.59 -16.06
C ALA A 556 0.73 10.06 -16.50
N VAL A 557 1.74 10.39 -17.30
CA VAL A 557 1.89 11.68 -17.98
C VAL A 557 2.22 11.37 -19.43
N ASP A 558 1.36 11.84 -20.33
CA ASP A 558 1.61 11.86 -21.77
C ASP A 558 1.75 13.32 -22.20
N MET A 559 2.84 13.63 -22.90
CA MET A 559 3.12 14.99 -23.34
C MET A 559 3.78 15.00 -24.72
N GLN A 560 3.50 16.03 -25.51
CA GLN A 560 4.18 16.28 -26.78
C GLN A 560 5.02 17.53 -26.63
N ASN A 561 6.34 17.38 -26.78
CA ASN A 561 7.25 18.50 -26.78
C ASN A 561 7.43 19.04 -28.19
N THR A 562 7.02 20.30 -28.33
CA THR A 562 7.25 21.13 -29.52
C THR A 562 8.55 21.94 -29.42
N ILE A 563 9.29 21.82 -28.31
CA ILE A 563 10.63 22.39 -28.15
C ILE A 563 11.59 21.62 -29.06
N THR A 564 11.72 22.12 -30.28
CA THR A 564 12.55 21.55 -31.36
C THR A 564 13.92 22.22 -31.47
N SER A 565 14.08 23.42 -30.92
CA SER A 565 15.38 24.07 -30.84
C SER A 565 16.15 23.51 -29.64
N ALA A 566 17.33 22.97 -29.90
CA ALA A 566 18.38 22.99 -28.89
C ALA A 566 18.54 24.44 -28.42
N ASP A 567 18.92 24.67 -27.16
CA ASP A 567 19.52 25.95 -26.81
C ASP A 567 20.81 26.07 -27.64
N GLN A 568 20.68 26.59 -28.86
CA GLN A 568 21.79 27.15 -29.59
C GLN A 568 22.19 28.38 -28.79
N TYR A 569 22.98 28.19 -27.74
CA TYR A 569 23.95 29.20 -27.37
C TYR A 569 24.76 29.44 -28.63
N ALA A 570 24.44 30.55 -29.32
CA ALA A 570 24.82 30.80 -30.68
C ALA A 570 26.32 30.58 -30.87
N GLU A 571 26.71 29.56 -31.63
CA GLU A 571 28.08 29.44 -32.14
C GLU A 571 28.42 30.59 -33.12
N ASN A 572 27.43 31.40 -33.51
CA ASN A 572 27.60 32.61 -34.34
C ASN A 572 28.00 33.85 -33.52
N LEU A 573 28.95 33.70 -32.61
CA LEU A 573 29.67 34.86 -32.07
C LEU A 573 30.93 35.05 -32.91
N ASP A 574 31.02 36.17 -33.65
CA ASP A 574 32.15 36.57 -34.51
C ASP A 574 33.39 36.92 -33.66
N PHE A 575 33.93 35.93 -32.93
CA PHE A 575 35.12 36.08 -32.09
C PHE A 575 36.28 35.24 -32.59
N THR A 576 37.45 35.85 -32.62
CA THR A 576 38.70 35.21 -33.04
C THR A 576 39.69 35.21 -31.88
N ILE A 577 40.30 34.04 -31.62
CA ILE A 577 41.37 33.87 -30.63
C ILE A 577 42.60 33.39 -31.38
N TYR A 578 43.66 34.20 -31.40
CA TYR A 578 44.87 33.92 -32.16
C TYR A 578 46.12 34.54 -31.51
N PRO A 579 47.33 34.01 -31.76
CA PRO A 579 47.61 32.77 -32.47
C PRO A 579 47.21 31.54 -31.64
N ASN A 580 46.72 30.49 -32.29
CA ASN A 580 46.44 29.19 -31.69
C ASN A 580 46.92 28.09 -32.65
N PRO A 581 48.05 27.41 -32.38
CA PRO A 581 48.86 27.47 -31.15
C PRO A 581 49.56 28.82 -30.93
N SER A 582 49.68 29.25 -29.67
CA SER A 582 50.53 30.38 -29.26
C SER A 582 51.94 29.88 -28.97
N LEU A 583 52.96 30.67 -29.32
CA LEU A 583 54.38 30.29 -29.11
C LEU A 583 54.93 30.83 -27.78
N ASP A 584 54.39 31.94 -27.31
CA ASP A 584 54.84 32.70 -26.14
C ASP A 584 53.79 32.80 -25.03
N GLY A 585 52.63 32.16 -25.22
CA GLY A 585 51.53 32.12 -24.25
C GLY A 585 50.62 33.33 -24.33
N ARG A 586 50.89 34.25 -25.26
CA ARG A 586 50.07 35.42 -25.50
C ARG A 586 49.01 35.12 -26.56
N LEU A 587 47.78 35.48 -26.24
CA LEU A 587 46.61 35.31 -27.10
C LEU A 587 45.93 36.67 -27.29
N THR A 588 45.49 36.95 -28.50
CA THR A 588 44.65 38.11 -28.83
C THR A 588 43.23 37.64 -29.03
N LEU A 589 42.29 38.30 -28.37
CA LEU A 589 40.86 38.08 -28.54
C LEU A 589 40.27 39.27 -29.29
N SER A 590 39.72 39.04 -30.49
CA SER A 590 39.09 40.07 -31.32
C SER A 590 37.61 39.78 -31.55
N GLY A 591 36.83 40.85 -31.71
CA GLY A 591 35.38 40.81 -31.95
C GLY A 591 34.55 41.05 -30.68
N LEU A 592 35.14 40.89 -29.49
CA LEU A 592 34.49 41.08 -28.18
C LEU A 592 34.04 42.54 -27.94
N GLU A 593 34.57 43.51 -28.69
CA GLU A 593 34.09 44.91 -28.65
C GLU A 593 32.64 45.10 -29.13
N LYS A 594 32.03 44.12 -29.81
CA LYS A 594 30.68 44.20 -30.38
C LYS A 594 29.59 43.61 -29.49
N THR A 595 29.91 43.11 -28.31
CA THR A 595 28.97 42.39 -27.44
C THR A 595 29.26 42.68 -25.96
N GLU A 596 28.23 42.78 -25.12
CA GLU A 596 28.42 42.94 -23.67
C GLU A 596 28.92 41.63 -23.05
N LEU A 597 30.20 41.59 -22.71
CA LEU A 597 30.85 40.48 -22.01
C LEU A 597 30.39 40.46 -20.53
N ILE A 598 29.88 39.32 -20.09
CA ILE A 598 29.52 39.05 -18.69
C ILE A 598 30.78 38.59 -17.94
N ASN A 599 31.44 37.55 -18.45
CA ASN A 599 32.70 37.07 -17.90
C ASN A 599 33.56 36.33 -18.95
N LEU A 600 34.87 36.34 -18.73
CA LEU A 600 35.84 35.50 -19.41
C LEU A 600 36.64 34.71 -18.38
N ARG A 601 36.71 33.40 -18.55
CA ARG A 601 37.43 32.46 -17.68
C ARG A 601 38.34 31.55 -18.48
N VAL A 602 39.44 31.13 -17.87
CA VAL A 602 40.41 30.22 -18.49
C VAL A 602 40.64 29.05 -17.55
N TYR A 603 40.42 27.84 -18.07
CA TYR A 603 40.63 26.60 -17.34
C TYR A 603 41.78 25.80 -17.95
N ASP A 604 42.54 25.10 -17.12
CA ASP A 604 43.38 24.01 -17.60
C ASP A 604 42.54 22.74 -17.90
N LEU A 605 43.16 21.70 -18.48
CA LEU A 605 42.47 20.44 -18.79
C LEU A 605 41.94 19.67 -17.56
N PHE A 606 42.36 20.05 -16.35
CA PHE A 606 41.86 19.46 -15.10
C PHE A 606 40.69 20.28 -14.52
N GLY A 607 40.20 21.29 -15.24
CA GLY A 607 39.07 22.12 -14.82
C GLY A 607 39.43 23.19 -13.79
N LYS A 608 40.72 23.43 -13.51
CA LYS A 608 41.14 24.48 -12.58
C LYS A 608 41.17 25.83 -13.30
N GLU A 609 40.55 26.85 -12.71
CA GLU A 609 40.63 28.23 -13.20
C GLU A 609 42.06 28.77 -13.00
N VAL A 610 42.69 29.22 -14.09
CA VAL A 610 44.11 29.58 -14.14
C VAL A 610 44.38 31.05 -14.46
N VAL A 611 43.37 31.80 -14.87
CA VAL A 611 43.42 33.26 -15.06
C VAL A 611 42.21 33.86 -14.33
N PRO A 612 42.39 34.96 -13.56
CA PRO A 612 41.28 35.61 -12.86
C PRO A 612 40.15 36.02 -13.81
N VAL A 613 38.91 35.90 -13.34
CA VAL A 613 37.71 36.31 -14.07
C VAL A 613 37.83 37.75 -14.57
N ILE A 614 37.69 37.95 -15.88
CA ILE A 614 37.63 39.27 -16.50
C ILE A 614 36.17 39.60 -16.79
N SER A 615 35.63 40.64 -16.14
CA SER A 615 34.29 41.19 -16.40
C SER A 615 34.42 42.65 -16.83
N ALA A 616 34.22 42.92 -18.12
CA ALA A 616 34.26 44.29 -18.65
C ALA A 616 33.22 44.42 -19.77
N ALA A 617 32.44 45.51 -19.76
CA ALA A 617 31.33 45.72 -20.72
C ALA A 617 31.77 45.71 -22.20
N GLN A 618 33.05 46.02 -22.46
CA GLN A 618 33.70 45.90 -23.77
C GLN A 618 35.17 45.51 -23.53
N PHE A 619 35.51 44.23 -23.67
CA PHE A 619 36.89 43.78 -23.59
C PHE A 619 37.50 43.74 -24.99
N SER A 620 38.56 44.50 -25.24
CA SER A 620 39.51 44.20 -26.31
C SER A 620 40.89 44.09 -25.67
N GLY A 621 41.56 42.95 -25.83
CA GLY A 621 42.77 42.71 -25.06
C GLY A 621 43.48 41.41 -25.36
N THR A 622 44.73 41.37 -24.88
CA THR A 622 45.56 40.16 -24.91
C THR A 622 45.45 39.41 -23.59
N LEU A 623 45.31 38.10 -23.68
CA LEU A 623 45.32 37.15 -22.56
C LEU A 623 46.69 36.46 -22.51
N ASN A 624 47.27 36.36 -21.31
CA ASN A 624 48.52 35.61 -21.09
C ASN A 624 48.20 34.32 -20.34
N LEU A 625 48.57 33.19 -20.94
CA LEU A 625 48.50 31.89 -20.31
C LEU A 625 49.66 31.73 -19.31
N PRO A 626 49.49 30.94 -18.22
CA PRO A 626 50.48 30.89 -17.14
C PRO A 626 51.63 29.91 -17.38
N ARG A 627 51.44 28.87 -18.21
CA ARG A 627 52.49 27.91 -18.62
C ARG A 627 52.13 27.20 -19.93
N ARG A 628 53.09 26.53 -20.58
CA ARG A 628 52.81 25.66 -21.74
C ARG A 628 51.78 24.58 -21.38
N GLY A 629 50.81 24.36 -22.26
CA GLY A 629 49.71 23.44 -22.02
C GLY A 629 48.48 23.71 -22.89
N VAL A 630 47.45 22.92 -22.64
CA VAL A 630 46.14 23.05 -23.30
C VAL A 630 45.17 23.70 -22.32
N TYR A 631 44.42 24.68 -22.81
CA TYR A 631 43.49 25.47 -22.02
C TYR A 631 42.11 25.52 -22.69
N LEU A 632 41.08 25.66 -21.87
CA LEU A 632 39.72 25.96 -22.29
C LEU A 632 39.39 27.39 -21.90
N ILE A 633 39.17 28.25 -22.89
CA ILE A 633 38.71 29.61 -22.68
C ILE A 633 37.19 29.61 -22.78
N VAL A 634 36.54 30.04 -21.70
CA VAL A 634 35.08 30.18 -21.61
C VAL A 634 34.75 31.67 -21.62
N ILE A 635 33.94 32.08 -22.58
CA ILE A 635 33.50 33.46 -22.77
C ILE A 635 31.98 33.48 -22.64
N GLU A 636 31.45 34.23 -21.69
CA GLU A 636 30.03 34.43 -21.47
C GLU A 636 29.65 35.87 -21.80
N THR A 637 28.65 36.04 -22.66
CA THR A 637 28.06 37.31 -23.03
C THR A 637 26.57 37.29 -22.71
N LYS A 638 25.89 38.45 -22.78
CA LYS A 638 24.42 38.48 -22.66
C LYS A 638 23.68 37.68 -23.73
N THR A 639 24.33 37.40 -24.86
CA THR A 639 23.72 36.74 -26.03
C THR A 639 24.16 35.29 -26.20
N GLY A 640 25.13 34.80 -25.41
CA GLY A 640 25.53 33.40 -25.45
C GLY A 640 26.80 33.07 -24.67
N ARG A 641 27.22 31.81 -24.74
CA ARG A 641 28.45 31.30 -24.13
C ARG A 641 29.26 30.54 -25.17
N LEU A 642 30.55 30.82 -25.24
CA LEU A 642 31.51 30.18 -26.15
C LEU A 642 32.61 29.48 -25.33
N VAL A 643 32.97 28.25 -25.74
CA VAL A 643 34.13 27.54 -25.18
C VAL A 643 35.11 27.23 -26.31
N LYS A 644 36.37 27.67 -26.19
CA LYS A 644 37.40 27.44 -27.21
C LYS A 644 38.66 26.84 -26.60
N ARG A 645 39.11 25.74 -27.21
CA ARG A 645 40.38 25.10 -26.86
C ARG A 645 41.56 25.87 -27.46
N VAL A 646 42.55 26.18 -26.64
CA VAL A 646 43.76 26.89 -27.06
C VAL A 646 45.01 26.15 -26.59
N LEU A 647 46.04 26.12 -27.44
CA LEU A 647 47.35 25.56 -27.16
C LEU A 647 48.38 26.66 -26.94
N TRP A 648 49.20 26.53 -25.88
CA TRP A 648 50.52 27.18 -25.77
C TRP A 648 51.62 26.12 -25.71
#